data_AF-A0A800JG62-F1
#
_entry.id   AF-A0A800JG62-F1
#
_cell.length_a   1.000
_cell.length_b   1.000
_cell.length_c   1.000
_cell.angle_alpha   90.00
_cell.angle_beta   90.00
_cell.angle_gamma   90.00
#
_symmetry.space_group_name_H-M   'P 1'
#
loop_
_entity.id
_entity.type
_entity.pdbx_description
1 polymer ?
#
loop_
_entity_poly.entity_id
_entity_poly.type
_entity_poly.pdbx_seq_one_letter_code
_entity_poly.pdbx_strand_id
1 'polypeptide(L)'
;MKALTSAIFILLASSVYIFAQDSIGFSFNSDRDNTVMDETTVAGIVPSSGWISTDGGADAQGGANGSISNSGVTVEWSCNGTWNTNNGVSNGDNQLMNGYIDAVGAGGYSDVNISGIDAFTFGENYDIYVYFGSDGNGRTGKVSLQDGETYSYNTFSQHAGGFPTNYLRTEDTGDGNPQANYAVFEGLSGDTQSIQIIRGSSNSGIHGIQIVSSQVFDEDEDGLPDSWEINNDLDPEDNGDVDPNNGAEGDPDQDGMTNIDEFENGTDPQDVDTDNDDLNDNVETNTGVFVSATNTGTDPNLEDSDADGLLDGAEVENGTSPLNADTDGDQFSDADEVEAGTDPLDENSFPDVPDIEPPLAYWTFDDQGANETADLRGDYNGTVYGEPEYVTGFSGSASDFAIQFDGIDDYVSSEVAMLNEKTEFTMSGWVNFSASQGNRTGLFGQNDLVEFGMANASQMQLWTVTAGAVNVIFGPDSDGWRHIAVKGTAEGQSVYIDGELSGSGGSPVPLPTSGFNFNIGGGGVFDASGNWFNGSIDDVAVWDIALTDEAIANLASGVLSPGGPREDTDEDGLPDEWEENNDLDPEDNGDVDPNNGPEGDPDQDGLTNLEEYIARTSPQDADTDNDGLDDNVETNTGIFVSVTDTGSDPKKADTDGDTLNDGSEIEPNPYVTDPNNADTDGDKLTDAEEIQNEENKTDPTKEDTDGGGTSDSVEIALGLDPLDPADDESGAGGGTKIGINFNSDRGTNAELGADEIAGLPEVAQLNWNNSAGGVGAQAGASGSQADIISPVSGVLVDDSGGDSGVTVDWASNGTWNTTNGFDSPDAKLINGYIDNIGGGGFATVDFNGISFSSYDVYVYFGSDGNGRTGEVESTTAGQTFSYNTDSNKGAFDPEFDYVLTEDEEGTNPPSNYCVFRDQSSSDFSVQINRGSSNSGIHAIQIVRLGPGTPFEMTQILYNAQSDEFTLTWNSKPNQTYALFVSEDLKTWDFDLDDSIISEGDTTTYGPFENPMPEARELFFRAQETDDE
;
A
#
# COMPACT_ATOMS: atom_id res chain seq x y z
N MET A 1 53.91 6.61 17.43
CA MET A 1 54.76 5.62 18.13
C MET A 1 55.48 6.25 19.34
N LYS A 2 54.82 6.31 20.51
CA LYS A 2 55.36 6.06 21.87
C LYS A 2 54.26 6.30 22.92
N ALA A 3 53.87 5.19 23.53
CA ALA A 3 52.97 5.07 24.66
C ALA A 3 53.55 5.64 25.97
N LEU A 4 52.67 6.06 26.88
CA LEU A 4 52.39 5.41 28.17
C LEU A 4 51.70 6.41 29.10
N THR A 5 50.41 6.18 29.36
CA THR A 5 49.65 6.82 30.42
C THR A 5 49.53 5.86 31.61
N SER A 6 49.59 6.45 32.80
CA SER A 6 49.68 5.81 34.10
C SER A 6 48.42 5.03 34.51
N ALA A 7 48.64 3.95 35.26
CA ALA A 7 47.63 3.20 35.99
C ALA A 7 46.93 4.04 37.09
N ILE A 8 45.63 3.83 37.24
CA ILE A 8 44.84 4.12 38.44
C ILE A 8 44.37 2.78 39.01
N PHE A 9 44.62 2.58 40.30
CA PHE A 9 44.11 1.48 41.12
C PHE A 9 42.64 1.74 41.46
N ILE A 10 41.76 0.75 41.31
CA ILE A 10 40.48 0.72 42.02
C ILE A 10 40.43 -0.51 42.94
N LEU A 11 40.01 -0.24 44.17
CA LEU A 11 39.85 -1.15 45.29
C LEU A 11 38.73 -2.15 45.02
N LEU A 12 38.95 -3.41 45.42
CA LEU A 12 37.89 -4.33 45.83
C LEU A 12 37.10 -3.70 47.00
N ALA A 13 35.91 -3.19 46.68
CA ALA A 13 34.81 -3.10 47.63
C ALA A 13 33.76 -4.08 47.12
N SER A 14 33.41 -5.06 47.95
CA SER A 14 32.22 -5.88 47.76
C SER A 14 31.01 -4.96 47.67
N SER A 15 30.59 -4.69 46.45
CA SER A 15 29.34 -4.06 46.09
C SER A 15 28.36 -5.17 45.75
N VAL A 16 27.16 -5.05 46.29
CA VAL A 16 25.99 -5.81 45.87
C VAL A 16 25.88 -5.68 44.35
N TYR A 17 25.88 -6.79 43.62
CA TYR A 17 25.54 -6.81 42.20
C TYR A 17 24.07 -6.36 42.10
N ILE A 18 23.84 -5.22 41.45
CA ILE A 18 22.53 -4.83 40.95
C ILE A 18 22.70 -5.05 39.45
N PHE A 19 21.94 -6.01 38.92
CA PHE A 19 21.87 -6.32 37.50
C PHE A 19 21.51 -5.05 36.73
N ALA A 20 22.20 -4.76 35.62
CA ALA A 20 21.66 -3.82 34.65
C ALA A 20 20.39 -4.47 34.09
N GLN A 21 19.29 -3.73 34.03
CA GLN A 21 18.01 -4.23 33.55
C GLN A 21 17.68 -3.41 32.30
N ASP A 22 17.54 -4.08 31.15
CA ASP A 22 17.34 -3.42 29.85
C ASP A 22 16.02 -2.65 29.79
N SER A 23 15.05 -3.03 30.62
CA SER A 23 13.90 -2.18 30.92
C SER A 23 13.42 -2.29 32.37
N ILE A 24 12.74 -1.25 32.85
CA ILE A 24 12.01 -1.27 34.12
C ILE A 24 10.57 -0.83 33.89
N GLY A 25 9.64 -1.74 34.16
CA GLY A 25 8.19 -1.52 34.08
C GLY A 25 7.54 -1.15 35.42
N PHE A 26 6.63 -0.19 35.38
CA PHE A 26 5.74 0.21 36.48
C PHE A 26 4.30 0.21 36.00
N SER A 27 3.44 -0.60 36.64
CA SER A 27 2.00 -0.66 36.32
C SER A 27 1.16 0.01 37.40
N PHE A 28 0.10 0.71 37.01
CA PHE A 28 -0.77 1.45 37.91
C PHE A 28 -2.11 0.77 38.11
N ASN A 29 -2.26 -0.01 39.18
CA ASN A 29 -3.52 -0.70 39.47
C ASN A 29 -4.50 0.14 40.29
N SER A 30 -5.75 -0.34 40.34
CA SER A 30 -6.79 0.14 41.25
C SER A 30 -7.06 -0.86 42.37
N ASP A 31 -7.56 -0.35 43.51
CA ASP A 31 -8.04 -1.12 44.66
C ASP A 31 -9.36 -1.89 44.40
N ARG A 32 -9.82 -1.99 43.14
CA ARG A 32 -11.13 -2.51 42.73
C ARG A 32 -11.00 -3.82 41.97
N ASP A 33 -10.68 -4.88 42.69
CA ASP A 33 -10.64 -6.26 42.17
C ASP A 33 -9.67 -6.47 40.98
N ASN A 34 -8.55 -5.72 40.93
CA ASN A 34 -7.51 -5.94 39.92
C ASN A 34 -6.48 -6.99 40.35
N THR A 35 -5.95 -7.75 39.39
CA THR A 35 -4.83 -8.66 39.61
C THR A 35 -3.53 -7.88 39.51
N VAL A 36 -2.61 -8.08 40.46
CA VAL A 36 -1.27 -7.48 40.41
C VAL A 36 -0.42 -8.34 39.46
N MET A 37 0.37 -7.71 38.60
CA MET A 37 1.35 -8.43 37.79
C MET A 37 2.37 -9.07 38.71
N ASP A 38 2.65 -10.36 38.51
CA ASP A 38 3.71 -11.01 39.25
C ASP A 38 5.08 -10.76 38.61
N GLU A 39 6.14 -11.21 39.28
CA GLU A 39 7.52 -11.00 38.82
C GLU A 39 7.83 -11.69 37.48
N THR A 40 7.02 -12.67 37.07
CA THR A 40 7.17 -13.45 35.83
C THR A 40 6.29 -12.96 34.68
N THR A 41 5.38 -12.03 34.94
CA THR A 41 4.45 -11.53 33.91
C THR A 41 5.19 -10.68 32.88
N VAL A 42 5.19 -11.12 31.61
CA VAL A 42 5.74 -10.37 30.47
C VAL A 42 4.66 -9.44 29.90
N ALA A 43 4.99 -8.16 29.73
CA ALA A 43 4.07 -7.18 29.16
C ALA A 43 4.81 -5.98 28.54
N GLY A 44 4.10 -5.23 27.67
CA GLY A 44 4.55 -4.00 27.02
C GLY A 44 5.02 -4.22 25.58
N ILE A 45 5.05 -3.12 24.79
CA ILE A 45 5.53 -3.13 23.39
C ILE A 45 7.02 -3.44 23.28
N VAL A 46 7.77 -3.18 24.35
CA VAL A 46 9.07 -3.81 24.58
C VAL A 46 8.79 -4.91 25.60
N PRO A 47 8.62 -6.18 25.18
CA PRO A 47 8.27 -7.26 26.09
C PRO A 47 9.24 -7.31 27.25
N SER A 48 8.72 -7.28 28.48
CA SER A 48 9.58 -7.28 29.67
C SER A 48 8.88 -7.91 30.86
N SER A 49 9.63 -8.69 31.63
CA SER A 49 9.21 -9.26 32.92
C SER A 49 9.60 -8.34 34.09
N GLY A 50 9.23 -8.70 35.32
CA GLY A 50 9.63 -7.94 36.52
C GLY A 50 8.90 -6.60 36.72
N TRP A 51 7.71 -6.43 36.13
CA TRP A 51 6.84 -5.28 36.37
C TRP A 51 6.49 -5.15 37.85
N ILE A 52 6.62 -3.93 38.40
CA ILE A 52 6.08 -3.65 39.74
C ILE A 52 4.78 -2.87 39.61
N SER A 53 3.69 -3.46 40.07
CA SER A 53 2.40 -2.77 40.12
C SER A 53 2.12 -2.10 41.46
N THR A 54 1.36 -1.01 41.41
CA THR A 54 0.78 -0.39 42.61
C THR A 54 -0.35 -1.27 43.18
N ASP A 55 -0.76 -1.04 44.42
CA ASP A 55 -1.94 -1.70 45.03
C ASP A 55 -3.23 -0.85 44.93
N GLY A 56 -3.19 0.23 44.14
CA GLY A 56 -4.26 1.21 43.97
C GLY A 56 -4.52 2.16 45.15
N GLY A 57 -3.85 1.99 46.29
CA GLY A 57 -3.99 2.86 47.46
C GLY A 57 -5.38 2.81 48.12
N ALA A 58 -5.47 3.19 49.41
CA ALA A 58 -6.75 3.21 50.12
C ALA A 58 -7.55 4.49 49.81
N ASP A 59 -8.79 4.34 49.35
CA ASP A 59 -9.82 5.36 49.07
C ASP A 59 -9.84 5.93 47.61
N ALA A 60 -10.31 5.11 46.66
CA ALA A 60 -10.49 5.35 45.21
C ALA A 60 -11.25 6.63 44.74
N GLN A 61 -11.68 7.53 45.64
CA GLN A 61 -12.36 8.79 45.26
C GLN A 61 -11.82 10.03 45.99
N GLY A 62 -10.62 9.97 46.57
CA GLY A 62 -10.03 11.15 47.20
C GLY A 62 -8.55 11.05 47.49
N GLY A 63 -7.72 11.32 46.48
CA GLY A 63 -6.28 11.59 46.62
C GLY A 63 -5.40 10.35 46.60
N ALA A 64 -5.38 9.64 45.47
CA ALA A 64 -4.61 8.43 45.24
C ALA A 64 -3.15 8.70 44.80
N ASN A 65 -2.50 9.69 45.42
CA ASN A 65 -1.07 9.95 45.19
C ASN A 65 -0.24 8.81 45.78
N GLY A 66 0.85 8.43 45.12
CA GLY A 66 1.71 7.37 45.60
C GLY A 66 3.13 7.47 45.10
N SER A 67 3.93 6.52 45.56
CA SER A 67 5.33 6.35 45.19
C SER A 67 5.65 4.87 45.22
N ILE A 68 6.37 4.41 44.20
CA ILE A 68 6.86 3.05 44.08
C ILE A 68 8.28 3.08 43.55
N SER A 69 9.09 2.11 43.94
CA SER A 69 10.48 2.02 43.48
C SER A 69 10.81 0.62 43.02
N ASN A 70 11.50 0.52 41.89
CA ASN A 70 12.07 -0.72 41.36
C ASN A 70 13.54 -0.46 40.99
N SER A 71 14.43 -1.39 41.35
CA SER A 71 15.86 -1.36 41.00
C SER A 71 16.59 0.00 41.11
N GLY A 72 16.19 0.85 42.08
CA GLY A 72 16.80 2.17 42.29
C GLY A 72 16.07 3.34 41.63
N VAL A 73 15.22 3.07 40.63
CA VAL A 73 14.29 4.04 40.06
C VAL A 73 13.07 4.19 40.96
N THR A 74 12.60 5.43 41.12
CA THR A 74 11.40 5.78 41.89
C THR A 74 10.43 6.55 41.03
N VAL A 75 9.20 6.05 40.94
CA VAL A 75 8.07 6.71 40.28
C VAL A 75 7.12 7.24 41.35
N GLU A 76 6.91 8.56 41.35
CA GLU A 76 5.98 9.27 42.22
C GLU A 76 4.86 9.88 41.38
N TRP A 77 3.61 9.59 41.70
CA TRP A 77 2.47 10.14 40.96
C TRP A 77 1.55 10.95 41.85
N SER A 78 0.89 11.92 41.22
CA SER A 78 -0.24 12.61 41.80
C SER A 78 -1.47 12.50 40.91
N CYS A 79 -2.57 12.02 41.48
CA CYS A 79 -3.83 11.82 40.78
C CYS A 79 -5.01 12.01 41.74
N ASN A 80 -6.20 12.17 41.19
CA ASN A 80 -7.42 12.35 42.00
C ASN A 80 -8.21 11.04 42.18
N GLY A 81 -7.86 9.97 41.46
CA GLY A 81 -8.43 8.64 41.64
C GLY A 81 -7.71 7.57 40.80
N THR A 82 -7.94 6.32 41.17
CA THR A 82 -7.55 5.11 40.44
C THR A 82 -8.80 4.38 39.97
N TRP A 83 -8.71 3.71 38.84
CA TRP A 83 -9.81 2.98 38.21
C TRP A 83 -9.28 1.73 37.53
N ASN A 84 -10.19 0.81 37.20
CA ASN A 84 -9.90 -0.34 36.39
C ASN A 84 -10.78 -0.34 35.14
N THR A 85 -10.24 -0.90 34.07
CA THR A 85 -11.00 -1.38 32.92
C THR A 85 -11.45 -2.82 33.21
N ASN A 86 -12.33 -3.39 32.39
CA ASN A 86 -12.75 -4.78 32.52
C ASN A 86 -12.07 -5.63 31.43
N ASN A 87 -10.81 -5.32 31.11
CA ASN A 87 -10.10 -5.85 29.95
C ASN A 87 -9.65 -7.31 30.14
N GLY A 88 -9.89 -7.91 31.31
CA GLY A 88 -9.53 -9.29 31.60
C GLY A 88 -8.14 -9.43 32.23
N VAL A 89 -7.67 -10.66 32.34
CA VAL A 89 -6.39 -11.04 33.00
C VAL A 89 -5.66 -12.15 32.24
N SER A 90 -6.08 -12.43 31.00
CA SER A 90 -5.69 -13.60 30.21
C SER A 90 -4.20 -13.62 29.88
N ASN A 91 -3.56 -12.47 29.66
CA ASN A 91 -2.12 -12.34 29.45
C ASN A 91 -1.57 -11.05 30.13
N GLY A 92 -0.26 -10.85 30.08
CA GLY A 92 0.40 -9.74 30.77
C GLY A 92 0.00 -8.36 30.25
N ASP A 93 -0.25 -8.20 28.96
CA ASP A 93 -0.69 -6.93 28.37
C ASP A 93 -2.12 -6.57 28.77
N ASN A 94 -3.02 -7.56 28.81
CA ASN A 94 -4.36 -7.39 29.37
C ASN A 94 -4.28 -6.94 30.83
N GLN A 95 -3.35 -7.49 31.62
CA GLN A 95 -3.11 -7.07 33.00
C GLN A 95 -2.51 -5.65 33.07
N LEU A 96 -1.62 -5.26 32.16
CA LEU A 96 -1.02 -3.92 32.08
C LEU A 96 -2.11 -2.88 31.86
N MET A 97 -2.98 -3.18 30.91
CA MET A 97 -4.05 -2.31 30.47
C MET A 97 -5.33 -2.43 31.33
N ASN A 98 -5.29 -3.12 32.47
CA ASN A 98 -6.47 -3.32 33.31
C ASN A 98 -6.67 -2.25 34.40
N GLY A 99 -5.58 -1.62 34.87
CA GLY A 99 -5.62 -0.59 35.91
C GLY A 99 -5.10 0.75 35.40
N TYR A 100 -5.64 1.87 35.88
CA TYR A 100 -5.08 3.19 35.54
C TYR A 100 -5.28 4.27 36.62
N ILE A 101 -4.41 5.28 36.58
CA ILE A 101 -4.54 6.54 37.34
C ILE A 101 -5.21 7.63 36.49
N ASP A 102 -6.19 8.35 37.07
CA ASP A 102 -6.98 9.38 36.38
C ASP A 102 -6.88 10.77 37.04
N ALA A 103 -6.95 11.80 36.19
CA ALA A 103 -7.10 13.20 36.56
C ALA A 103 -8.58 13.61 36.58
N VAL A 104 -9.21 13.72 37.76
CA VAL A 104 -10.63 14.12 37.86
C VAL A 104 -10.84 15.65 37.72
N GLY A 105 -11.58 16.08 36.69
CA GLY A 105 -12.05 17.46 36.48
C GLY A 105 -11.73 18.03 35.08
N ALA A 106 -12.54 18.97 34.58
CA ALA A 106 -12.28 19.62 33.28
C ALA A 106 -10.98 20.45 33.34
N GLY A 107 -9.97 20.07 32.56
CA GLY A 107 -8.62 20.66 32.59
C GLY A 107 -7.71 20.15 33.72
N GLY A 108 -8.02 18.99 34.32
CA GLY A 108 -7.14 18.32 35.28
C GLY A 108 -5.96 17.63 34.59
N TYR A 109 -4.85 17.49 35.32
CA TYR A 109 -3.71 16.67 34.94
C TYR A 109 -3.29 15.76 36.09
N SER A 110 -2.66 14.64 35.74
CA SER A 110 -1.92 13.80 36.68
C SER A 110 -0.44 13.98 36.39
N ASP A 111 0.36 14.24 37.42
CA ASP A 111 1.82 14.31 37.29
C ASP A 111 2.42 12.96 37.66
N VAL A 112 3.35 12.46 36.86
CA VAL A 112 4.21 11.33 37.18
C VAL A 112 5.66 11.78 37.12
N ASN A 113 6.34 11.75 38.26
CA ASN A 113 7.74 12.13 38.40
C ASN A 113 8.58 10.87 38.59
N ILE A 114 9.55 10.68 37.72
CA ILE A 114 10.46 9.55 37.71
C ILE A 114 11.81 10.08 38.17
N SER A 115 12.47 9.38 39.09
CA SER A 115 13.76 9.80 39.63
C SER A 115 14.65 8.61 39.94
N GLY A 116 15.97 8.82 39.91
CA GLY A 116 16.94 7.75 40.12
C GLY A 116 17.19 6.93 38.85
N ILE A 117 16.92 7.48 37.68
CA ILE A 117 17.32 6.90 36.39
C ILE A 117 18.83 7.10 36.26
N ASP A 118 19.63 6.17 36.75
CA ASP A 118 21.09 6.33 36.71
C ASP A 118 21.71 5.78 35.43
N ALA A 119 22.78 6.44 34.98
CA ALA A 119 23.50 6.07 33.77
C ALA A 119 24.25 4.73 33.87
N PHE A 120 24.29 4.12 35.06
CA PHE A 120 24.85 2.78 35.25
C PHE A 120 23.82 1.70 34.89
N THR A 121 22.53 1.98 35.09
CA THR A 121 21.43 1.05 34.82
C THR A 121 20.91 1.16 33.39
N PHE A 122 20.86 2.37 32.81
CA PHE A 122 20.25 2.59 31.49
C PHE A 122 21.17 3.20 30.43
N GLY A 123 22.45 3.43 30.74
CA GLY A 123 23.38 4.13 29.83
C GLY A 123 23.21 5.65 29.81
N GLU A 124 23.88 6.34 28.87
CA GLU A 124 23.82 7.82 28.78
C GLU A 124 22.45 8.34 28.27
N ASN A 125 21.71 7.51 27.53
CA ASN A 125 20.39 7.81 26.97
C ASN A 125 19.42 6.64 27.23
N TYR A 126 18.13 6.93 27.34
CA TYR A 126 17.05 5.95 27.53
C TYR A 126 15.74 6.45 26.93
N ASP A 127 14.80 5.54 26.73
CA ASP A 127 13.47 5.84 26.22
C ASP A 127 12.43 5.60 27.32
N ILE A 128 11.34 6.37 27.29
CA ILE A 128 10.20 6.16 28.19
C ILE A 128 8.93 5.92 27.38
N TYR A 129 8.37 4.73 27.57
CA TYR A 129 7.08 4.32 27.05
C TYR A 129 5.99 4.63 28.07
N VAL A 130 4.92 5.28 27.62
CA VAL A 130 3.77 5.62 28.44
C VAL A 130 2.53 4.97 27.86
N TYR A 131 1.97 4.01 28.61
CA TYR A 131 0.78 3.26 28.23
C TYR A 131 -0.46 3.95 28.78
N PHE A 132 -1.46 4.18 27.94
CA PHE A 132 -2.69 4.89 28.30
C PHE A 132 -3.93 4.26 27.67
N GLY A 133 -5.07 4.48 28.30
CA GLY A 133 -6.30 3.78 27.95
C GLY A 133 -7.52 4.37 28.66
N SER A 134 -8.66 3.71 28.50
CA SER A 134 -9.94 4.18 29.02
C SER A 134 -10.94 3.08 29.34
N ASP A 135 -12.11 3.48 29.84
CA ASP A 135 -13.27 2.62 30.09
C ASP A 135 -13.98 2.13 28.81
N GLY A 136 -13.26 1.99 27.69
CA GLY A 136 -13.75 1.45 26.42
C GLY A 136 -14.72 2.38 25.69
N ASN A 137 -14.47 3.69 25.66
CA ASN A 137 -15.43 4.67 25.12
C ASN A 137 -14.79 5.81 24.30
N GLY A 138 -13.74 5.57 23.52
CA GLY A 138 -13.30 6.60 22.56
C GLY A 138 -12.77 7.86 23.24
N ARG A 139 -12.04 7.72 24.35
CA ARG A 139 -11.65 8.88 25.20
C ARG A 139 -10.41 9.55 24.66
N THR A 140 -10.44 10.87 24.57
CA THR A 140 -9.28 11.66 24.19
C THR A 140 -8.43 12.10 25.38
N GLY A 141 -7.13 12.25 25.15
CA GLY A 141 -6.18 12.75 26.14
C GLY A 141 -4.87 13.20 25.50
N LYS A 142 -3.95 13.72 26.33
CA LYS A 142 -2.57 13.99 25.94
C LYS A 142 -1.60 13.48 26.99
N VAL A 143 -0.39 13.15 26.55
CA VAL A 143 0.77 12.88 27.40
C VAL A 143 1.87 13.88 27.05
N SER A 144 2.49 14.49 28.05
CA SER A 144 3.43 15.58 27.88
C SER A 144 4.66 15.36 28.75
N LEU A 145 5.85 15.44 28.16
CA LEU A 145 7.09 15.46 28.92
C LEU A 145 7.40 16.91 29.33
N GLN A 146 7.77 17.12 30.60
CA GLN A 146 8.13 18.45 31.09
C GLN A 146 9.33 19.01 30.30
N ASP A 147 9.13 20.20 29.70
CA ASP A 147 10.10 20.86 28.82
C ASP A 147 10.40 20.10 27.51
N GLY A 148 9.52 19.16 27.10
CA GLY A 148 9.62 18.37 25.88
C GLY A 148 8.30 18.29 25.10
N GLU A 149 8.17 17.22 24.30
CA GLU A 149 7.04 17.01 23.39
C GLU A 149 5.74 16.67 24.12
N THR A 150 4.62 16.89 23.43
CA THR A 150 3.28 16.53 23.90
C THR A 150 2.53 15.81 22.81
N TYR A 151 2.09 14.59 23.07
CA TYR A 151 1.35 13.78 22.12
C TYR A 151 -0.13 13.70 22.51
N SER A 152 -1.01 13.83 21.52
CA SER A 152 -2.47 13.70 21.67
C SER A 152 -2.95 12.32 21.21
N TYR A 153 -4.03 11.82 21.79
CA TYR A 153 -4.54 10.48 21.49
C TYR A 153 -6.06 10.39 21.69
N ASN A 154 -6.65 9.40 21.04
CA ASN A 154 -7.98 8.88 21.27
C ASN A 154 -7.86 7.38 21.60
N THR A 155 -8.48 6.95 22.68
CA THR A 155 -8.46 5.54 23.12
C THR A 155 -9.56 4.76 22.40
N PHE A 156 -9.45 3.45 22.33
CA PHE A 156 -10.41 2.58 21.66
C PHE A 156 -11.80 2.59 22.35
N SER A 157 -12.88 2.40 21.57
CA SER A 157 -14.25 2.23 22.07
C SER A 157 -14.70 0.78 21.95
N GLN A 158 -15.15 0.18 23.06
CA GLN A 158 -15.57 -1.22 23.28
C GLN A 158 -14.44 -2.24 23.55
N HIS A 159 -14.39 -2.77 24.78
CA HIS A 159 -13.69 -4.03 25.09
C HIS A 159 -14.54 -4.85 26.06
N ALA A 160 -15.35 -5.76 25.51
CA ALA A 160 -15.95 -6.84 26.27
C ALA A 160 -15.04 -8.07 26.16
N GLY A 161 -13.96 -8.12 26.95
CA GLY A 161 -13.27 -9.39 27.25
C GLY A 161 -11.91 -9.69 26.63
N GLY A 162 -11.35 -8.82 25.78
CA GLY A 162 -9.96 -8.95 25.31
C GLY A 162 -9.47 -7.62 24.71
N PHE A 163 -8.25 -7.22 25.04
CA PHE A 163 -7.55 -6.13 24.35
C PHE A 163 -7.02 -6.67 23.01
N PRO A 164 -7.04 -5.89 21.91
CA PRO A 164 -6.44 -6.33 20.65
C PRO A 164 -4.92 -6.54 20.83
N THR A 165 -4.37 -7.50 20.10
CA THR A 165 -2.94 -7.87 20.04
C THR A 165 -2.01 -6.70 19.67
N ASN A 166 -2.54 -5.57 19.19
CA ASN A 166 -1.74 -4.49 18.59
C ASN A 166 -1.64 -3.23 19.48
N TYR A 167 -0.42 -2.91 19.92
CA TYR A 167 -0.06 -1.59 20.45
C TYR A 167 0.02 -0.56 19.31
N LEU A 168 -0.72 0.55 19.43
CA LEU A 168 -0.69 1.67 18.48
C LEU A 168 -0.06 2.92 19.11
N ARG A 169 1.05 3.37 18.52
CA ARG A 169 1.80 4.57 18.91
C ARG A 169 1.05 5.82 18.46
N THR A 170 1.01 6.85 19.31
CA THR A 170 0.74 8.20 18.84
C THR A 170 2.03 8.98 18.61
N GLU A 171 2.11 9.64 17.46
CA GLU A 171 3.13 10.66 17.14
C GLU A 171 2.50 12.04 16.93
N ASP A 172 1.18 12.17 17.13
CA ASP A 172 0.46 13.41 16.91
C ASP A 172 0.80 14.45 17.98
N THR A 173 1.71 15.36 17.63
CA THR A 173 2.06 16.52 18.46
C THR A 173 1.00 17.64 18.42
N GLY A 174 -0.05 17.46 17.61
CA GLY A 174 -1.17 18.37 17.46
C GLY A 174 -2.36 18.09 18.40
N ASP A 175 -3.55 18.27 17.85
CA ASP A 175 -4.85 18.05 18.50
C ASP A 175 -5.72 17.09 17.65
N GLY A 176 -5.10 16.28 16.80
CA GLY A 176 -5.77 15.33 15.90
C GLY A 176 -6.45 14.20 16.67
N ASN A 177 -5.85 13.81 17.81
CA ASN A 177 -6.28 12.70 18.66
C ASN A 177 -6.45 11.40 17.85
N PRO A 178 -5.37 10.87 17.23
CA PRO A 178 -5.41 9.59 16.54
C PRO A 178 -5.70 8.44 17.51
N GLN A 179 -6.21 7.32 17.00
CA GLN A 179 -6.44 6.13 17.80
C GLN A 179 -5.11 5.54 18.26
N ALA A 180 -4.87 5.49 19.57
CA ALA A 180 -3.60 5.04 20.14
C ALA A 180 -3.77 4.53 21.58
N ASN A 181 -2.80 3.74 22.04
CA ASN A 181 -2.74 3.20 23.41
C ASN A 181 -1.35 3.35 24.07
N TYR A 182 -0.34 3.87 23.36
CA TYR A 182 0.92 4.29 23.96
C TYR A 182 1.59 5.47 23.23
N ALA A 183 2.57 6.09 23.90
CA ALA A 183 3.49 7.06 23.31
C ALA A 183 4.91 6.80 23.84
N VAL A 184 5.92 7.20 23.06
CA VAL A 184 7.33 7.05 23.41
C VAL A 184 7.98 8.42 23.47
N PHE A 185 8.80 8.64 24.51
CA PHE A 185 9.73 9.75 24.58
C PHE A 185 11.14 9.21 24.44
N GLU A 186 11.76 9.48 23.30
CA GLU A 186 13.01 8.86 22.87
C GLU A 186 14.23 9.74 23.20
N GLY A 187 15.39 9.11 23.38
CA GLY A 187 16.68 9.77 23.52
C GLY A 187 16.79 10.66 24.77
N LEU A 188 16.07 10.30 25.83
CA LEU A 188 16.06 11.04 27.08
C LEU A 188 17.36 10.85 27.85
N SER A 189 17.75 11.85 28.62
CA SER A 189 18.94 11.80 29.46
C SER A 189 18.71 12.50 30.79
N GLY A 190 19.54 12.17 31.78
CA GLY A 190 19.50 12.73 33.13
C GLY A 190 18.66 11.93 34.12
N ASP A 191 18.86 12.22 35.41
CA ASP A 191 18.44 11.33 36.51
C ASP A 191 16.94 11.42 36.86
N THR A 192 16.19 12.33 36.24
CA THR A 192 14.80 12.61 36.57
C THR A 192 13.98 13.01 35.34
N GLN A 193 12.76 12.52 35.24
CA GLN A 193 11.78 12.96 34.25
C GLN A 193 10.42 13.26 34.88
N SER A 194 9.65 14.15 34.26
CA SER A 194 8.30 14.48 34.71
C SER A 194 7.34 14.41 33.55
N ILE A 195 6.32 13.56 33.67
CA ILE A 195 5.31 13.32 32.63
C ILE A 195 3.96 13.82 33.16
N GLN A 196 3.24 14.57 32.33
CA GLN A 196 1.90 15.04 32.61
C GLN A 196 0.90 14.37 31.67
N ILE A 197 -0.17 13.81 32.25
CA ILE A 197 -1.36 13.44 31.47
C ILE A 197 -2.31 14.61 31.49
N ILE A 198 -2.69 15.11 30.33
CA ILE A 198 -3.68 16.19 30.20
C ILE A 198 -4.98 15.57 29.73
N ARG A 199 -6.02 15.75 30.53
CA ARG A 199 -7.32 15.17 30.24
C ARG A 199 -8.02 15.87 29.09
N GLY A 200 -8.30 15.14 28.01
CA GLY A 200 -9.20 15.57 26.93
C GLY A 200 -10.67 15.23 27.25
N SER A 201 -10.92 13.98 27.64
CA SER A 201 -12.25 13.41 27.94
C SER A 201 -12.29 12.72 29.31
N SER A 202 -13.47 12.38 29.82
CA SER A 202 -13.58 11.63 31.10
C SER A 202 -13.05 10.21 31.00
N ASN A 203 -12.42 9.73 32.08
CA ASN A 203 -11.99 8.33 32.23
C ASN A 203 -10.88 7.92 31.26
N SER A 204 -9.90 8.81 31.05
CA SER A 204 -8.67 8.57 30.29
C SER A 204 -7.49 8.67 31.24
N GLY A 205 -6.59 7.68 31.28
CA GLY A 205 -5.49 7.67 32.24
C GLY A 205 -4.29 6.82 31.85
N ILE A 206 -3.24 6.84 32.68
CA ILE A 206 -2.02 6.04 32.48
C ILE A 206 -2.22 4.68 33.14
N HIS A 207 -1.93 3.65 32.37
CA HIS A 207 -1.91 2.25 32.77
C HIS A 207 -0.52 1.80 33.23
N GLY A 208 0.53 2.25 32.53
CA GLY A 208 1.90 1.91 32.89
C GLY A 208 2.94 2.86 32.34
N ILE A 209 4.13 2.78 32.91
CA ILE A 209 5.34 3.43 32.42
C ILE A 209 6.43 2.40 32.35
N GLN A 210 7.16 2.37 31.24
CA GLN A 210 8.33 1.53 31.05
C GLN A 210 9.50 2.38 30.62
N ILE A 211 10.65 2.18 31.26
CA ILE A 211 11.91 2.85 30.96
C ILE A 211 12.80 1.82 30.29
N VAL A 212 13.28 2.08 29.09
CA VAL A 212 14.07 1.13 28.29
C VAL A 212 15.44 1.73 28.01
N SER A 213 16.50 0.95 28.19
CA SER A 213 17.84 1.40 27.82
C SER A 213 17.94 1.52 26.30
N SER A 214 18.55 2.61 25.82
CA SER A 214 18.86 2.76 24.38
C SER A 214 20.17 2.05 23.98
N GLN A 215 20.71 1.19 24.85
CA GLN A 215 21.87 0.34 24.60
C GLN A 215 21.44 -1.10 24.88
N VAL A 216 21.52 -1.97 23.86
CA VAL A 216 21.41 -3.42 24.05
C VAL A 216 22.74 -3.88 24.65
N PHE A 217 22.70 -4.49 25.84
CA PHE A 217 23.87 -5.12 26.42
C PHE A 217 24.00 -6.55 25.87
N ASP A 218 25.21 -6.88 25.44
CA ASP A 218 25.65 -8.17 24.91
C ASP A 218 27.08 -8.33 25.49
N GLU A 219 27.18 -8.98 26.65
CA GLU A 219 28.38 -9.03 27.49
C GLU A 219 29.49 -9.91 26.88
N ASP A 220 29.12 -10.90 26.05
CA ASP A 220 30.06 -11.82 25.42
C ASP A 220 30.26 -11.62 23.89
N GLU A 221 29.60 -10.62 23.33
CA GLU A 221 29.69 -10.10 21.97
C GLU A 221 29.27 -11.12 20.89
N ASP A 222 28.25 -11.93 21.16
CA ASP A 222 27.78 -12.99 20.25
C ASP A 222 26.54 -12.63 19.41
N GLY A 223 25.92 -11.50 19.72
CA GLY A 223 24.75 -10.97 19.02
C GLY A 223 23.42 -11.21 19.72
N LEU A 224 23.38 -12.01 20.79
CA LEU A 224 22.21 -12.15 21.65
C LEU A 224 22.21 -11.07 22.75
N PRO A 225 21.05 -10.48 23.10
CA PRO A 225 20.96 -9.59 24.24
C PRO A 225 21.02 -10.33 25.58
N ASP A 226 21.79 -9.82 26.54
CA ASP A 226 21.92 -10.38 27.91
C ASP A 226 20.55 -10.67 28.55
N SER A 227 19.59 -9.77 28.33
CA SER A 227 18.25 -9.91 28.91
C SER A 227 17.42 -11.02 28.27
N TRP A 228 17.58 -11.26 26.98
CA TRP A 228 16.92 -12.36 26.28
C TRP A 228 17.50 -13.70 26.75
N GLU A 229 18.83 -13.81 26.78
CA GLU A 229 19.52 -15.01 27.26
C GLU A 229 19.10 -15.39 28.68
N ILE A 230 19.05 -14.41 29.60
CA ILE A 230 18.60 -14.66 30.98
C ILE A 230 17.15 -15.12 31.05
N ASN A 231 16.26 -14.53 30.24
CA ASN A 231 14.83 -14.89 30.24
C ASN A 231 14.61 -16.32 29.73
N ASN A 232 15.50 -16.78 28.85
CA ASN A 232 15.45 -18.10 28.22
C ASN A 232 16.41 -19.13 28.86
N ASP A 233 16.80 -18.89 30.12
CA ASP A 233 17.66 -19.77 30.92
C ASP A 233 19.05 -20.06 30.29
N LEU A 234 19.56 -19.17 29.44
CA LEU A 234 20.91 -19.16 28.86
C LEU A 234 21.89 -18.34 29.73
N ASP A 235 23.21 -18.46 29.48
CA ASP A 235 24.28 -17.78 30.24
C ASP A 235 24.89 -16.61 29.43
N PRO A 236 24.60 -15.34 29.76
CA PRO A 236 25.02 -14.16 28.99
C PRO A 236 26.54 -13.85 29.06
N GLU A 237 27.32 -14.68 29.75
CA GLU A 237 28.79 -14.60 29.76
C GLU A 237 29.46 -15.66 28.85
N ASP A 238 28.67 -16.44 28.11
CA ASP A 238 29.10 -17.63 27.36
C ASP A 238 28.55 -17.69 25.93
N ASN A 239 29.32 -17.11 24.99
CA ASN A 239 29.07 -17.11 23.55
C ASN A 239 29.20 -18.47 22.84
N GLY A 240 28.89 -19.56 23.55
CA GLY A 240 29.02 -20.93 23.09
C GLY A 240 30.41 -21.53 23.25
N ASP A 241 31.38 -20.82 23.86
CA ASP A 241 32.75 -21.31 24.01
C ASP A 241 32.95 -22.28 25.20
N VAL A 242 32.07 -22.21 26.21
CA VAL A 242 32.00 -23.13 27.35
C VAL A 242 30.90 -24.16 27.15
N ASP A 243 29.66 -23.71 26.92
CA ASP A 243 28.50 -24.54 26.61
C ASP A 243 27.89 -24.10 25.26
N PRO A 244 27.98 -24.92 24.20
CA PRO A 244 27.47 -24.56 22.88
C PRO A 244 26.01 -24.14 22.84
N ASN A 245 25.19 -24.53 23.82
CA ASN A 245 23.77 -24.19 23.90
C ASN A 245 23.53 -22.74 24.31
N ASN A 246 24.51 -22.04 24.90
CA ASN A 246 24.32 -20.66 25.35
C ASN A 246 24.56 -19.63 24.25
N GLY A 247 25.42 -19.93 23.27
CA GLY A 247 25.75 -18.95 22.24
C GLY A 247 24.68 -18.81 21.15
N ALA A 248 24.80 -17.78 20.32
CA ALA A 248 23.90 -17.49 19.18
C ALA A 248 23.60 -18.67 18.24
N GLU A 249 24.56 -19.59 18.07
CA GLU A 249 24.43 -20.79 17.22
C GLU A 249 24.02 -22.05 18.01
N GLY A 250 23.62 -21.87 19.27
CA GLY A 250 23.08 -22.92 20.14
C GLY A 250 21.69 -23.34 19.71
N ASP A 251 21.34 -24.58 20.04
CA ASP A 251 20.05 -25.23 19.74
C ASP A 251 19.73 -26.12 20.97
N PRO A 252 19.20 -25.52 22.06
CA PRO A 252 19.08 -26.20 23.35
C PRO A 252 18.04 -27.31 23.38
N ASP A 253 16.92 -27.11 22.69
CA ASP A 253 15.72 -27.96 22.64
C ASP A 253 15.78 -29.01 21.50
N GLN A 254 16.64 -28.80 20.48
CA GLN A 254 16.93 -29.69 19.36
C GLN A 254 15.81 -29.81 18.31
N ASP A 255 15.06 -28.74 18.07
CA ASP A 255 14.16 -28.65 16.93
C ASP A 255 14.92 -28.42 15.61
N GLY A 256 16.08 -27.75 15.67
CA GLY A 256 16.93 -27.38 14.54
C GLY A 256 16.95 -25.90 14.19
N MET A 257 16.30 -25.05 14.97
CA MET A 257 16.42 -23.59 14.98
C MET A 257 17.57 -23.19 15.92
N THR A 258 18.19 -22.03 15.69
CA THR A 258 19.26 -21.54 16.57
C THR A 258 18.75 -20.45 17.50
N ASN A 259 19.41 -20.24 18.65
CA ASN A 259 19.06 -19.17 19.58
C ASN A 259 18.89 -17.79 18.90
N ILE A 260 19.70 -17.47 17.88
CA ILE A 260 19.54 -16.21 17.13
C ILE A 260 18.32 -16.21 16.23
N ASP A 261 17.98 -17.34 15.60
CA ASP A 261 16.75 -17.48 14.82
C ASP A 261 15.51 -17.39 15.73
N GLU A 262 15.55 -18.01 16.91
CA GLU A 262 14.48 -17.97 17.91
C GLU A 262 14.30 -16.57 18.50
N PHE A 263 15.41 -15.86 18.73
CA PHE A 263 15.36 -14.44 19.10
C PHE A 263 14.69 -13.59 18.02
N GLU A 264 14.99 -13.83 16.74
CA GLU A 264 14.42 -13.08 15.62
C GLU A 264 12.94 -13.42 15.37
N ASN A 265 12.52 -14.67 15.58
CA ASN A 265 11.15 -15.15 15.38
C ASN A 265 10.27 -15.10 16.64
N GLY A 266 10.85 -14.77 17.80
CA GLY A 266 10.12 -14.59 19.06
C GLY A 266 9.73 -15.89 19.77
N THR A 267 10.32 -17.02 19.40
CA THR A 267 10.03 -18.34 19.95
C THR A 267 10.88 -18.68 21.20
N ASP A 268 10.54 -19.75 21.94
CA ASP A 268 11.25 -20.16 23.17
C ASP A 268 12.39 -21.16 22.86
N PRO A 269 13.67 -20.80 23.05
CA PRO A 269 14.82 -21.67 22.76
C PRO A 269 14.95 -22.91 23.64
N GLN A 270 14.00 -23.15 24.54
CA GLN A 270 13.91 -24.34 25.38
C GLN A 270 12.68 -25.20 25.05
N ASP A 271 11.82 -24.77 24.13
CA ASP A 271 10.63 -25.48 23.71
C ASP A 271 10.66 -25.74 22.21
N VAL A 272 10.25 -26.95 21.83
CA VAL A 272 10.36 -27.42 20.44
C VAL A 272 9.16 -27.01 19.58
N ASP A 273 8.14 -26.46 20.24
CA ASP A 273 6.78 -26.20 19.79
C ASP A 273 6.21 -25.11 20.72
N THR A 274 6.42 -23.85 20.35
CA THR A 274 6.21 -22.69 21.23
C THR A 274 4.72 -22.47 21.54
N ASP A 275 3.82 -22.68 20.58
CA ASP A 275 2.38 -22.44 20.73
C ASP A 275 1.54 -23.70 21.01
N ASN A 276 2.14 -24.89 20.94
CA ASN A 276 1.59 -26.20 21.29
C ASN A 276 0.50 -26.71 20.34
N ASP A 277 0.66 -26.48 19.04
CA ASP A 277 -0.26 -26.91 17.98
C ASP A 277 0.11 -28.27 17.34
N ASP A 278 1.20 -28.90 17.81
CA ASP A 278 1.85 -30.13 17.29
C ASP A 278 2.78 -29.93 16.05
N LEU A 279 3.10 -28.70 15.65
CA LEU A 279 4.21 -28.34 14.77
C LEU A 279 5.47 -27.95 15.58
N ASN A 280 6.60 -27.88 14.91
CA ASN A 280 7.85 -27.45 15.54
C ASN A 280 8.19 -26.04 15.03
N ASP A 281 8.74 -25.17 15.87
CA ASP A 281 9.07 -23.80 15.50
C ASP A 281 9.86 -23.70 14.17
N ASN A 282 10.82 -24.61 13.96
CA ASN A 282 11.61 -24.61 12.72
C ASN A 282 10.88 -24.95 11.41
N VAL A 283 9.66 -25.51 11.46
CA VAL A 283 8.85 -25.73 10.26
C VAL A 283 7.90 -24.56 9.97
N GLU A 284 7.74 -23.65 10.93
CA GLU A 284 6.82 -22.54 10.90
C GLU A 284 7.58 -21.24 10.62
N THR A 285 7.66 -20.88 9.35
CA THR A 285 8.59 -19.85 8.89
C THR A 285 8.02 -18.43 8.96
N ASN A 286 6.77 -18.26 9.40
CA ASN A 286 6.06 -16.99 9.45
C ASN A 286 6.10 -16.20 8.13
N THR A 287 6.11 -16.91 6.99
CA THR A 287 6.12 -16.29 5.65
C THR A 287 4.72 -15.96 5.14
N GLY A 288 3.67 -16.51 5.76
CA GLY A 288 2.29 -16.44 5.26
C GLY A 288 2.09 -17.18 3.93
N VAL A 289 2.95 -18.15 3.62
CA VAL A 289 2.90 -18.93 2.37
C VAL A 289 3.19 -20.39 2.68
N PHE A 290 2.21 -21.25 2.42
CA PHE A 290 2.37 -22.69 2.61
C PHE A 290 3.24 -23.30 1.50
N VAL A 291 4.39 -23.86 1.87
CA VAL A 291 5.30 -24.53 0.93
C VAL A 291 5.22 -26.05 1.07
N SER A 292 5.18 -26.55 2.31
CA SER A 292 5.08 -27.98 2.63
C SER A 292 4.88 -28.22 4.13
N ALA A 293 4.57 -29.45 4.55
CA ALA A 293 4.59 -29.88 5.96
C ALA A 293 5.94 -29.73 6.72
N THR A 294 7.01 -29.26 6.06
CA THR A 294 8.31 -28.95 6.69
C THR A 294 8.71 -27.49 6.50
N ASN A 295 7.79 -26.68 5.99
CA ASN A 295 7.87 -25.24 5.77
C ASN A 295 6.43 -24.76 5.53
N THR A 296 5.66 -24.66 6.60
CA THR A 296 4.20 -24.41 6.59
C THR A 296 3.89 -22.94 6.34
N GLY A 297 4.83 -22.04 6.63
CA GLY A 297 4.62 -20.60 6.51
C GLY A 297 3.70 -20.00 7.57
N THR A 298 3.22 -20.81 8.51
CA THR A 298 2.44 -20.45 9.71
C THR A 298 3.29 -19.67 10.70
N ASP A 299 2.65 -18.97 11.65
CA ASP A 299 3.35 -18.23 12.70
C ASP A 299 3.56 -19.15 13.91
N PRO A 300 4.82 -19.44 14.34
CA PRO A 300 5.13 -20.37 15.44
C PRO A 300 4.62 -19.93 16.84
N ASN A 301 3.87 -18.84 16.90
CA ASN A 301 3.30 -18.29 18.12
C ASN A 301 1.75 -18.28 18.09
N LEU A 302 1.12 -18.85 17.05
CA LEU A 302 -0.32 -18.89 16.82
C LEU A 302 -0.78 -20.30 16.49
N GLU A 303 -1.50 -20.93 17.43
CA GLU A 303 -1.98 -22.31 17.31
C GLU A 303 -2.93 -22.60 16.13
N ASP A 304 -3.46 -21.56 15.47
CA ASP A 304 -4.46 -21.59 14.40
C ASP A 304 -4.29 -20.31 13.56
N SER A 305 -3.61 -20.44 12.43
CA SER A 305 -3.10 -19.32 11.62
C SER A 305 -4.18 -18.68 10.73
N ASP A 306 -5.17 -19.45 10.26
CA ASP A 306 -6.28 -18.92 9.45
C ASP A 306 -7.59 -18.73 10.23
N ALA A 307 -7.62 -19.14 11.49
CA ALA A 307 -8.68 -18.95 12.46
C ALA A 307 -10.00 -19.65 12.10
N ASP A 308 -9.93 -20.78 11.38
CA ASP A 308 -11.09 -21.61 11.05
C ASP A 308 -11.53 -22.54 12.21
N GLY A 309 -10.64 -22.76 13.19
CA GLY A 309 -10.87 -23.58 14.37
C GLY A 309 -10.22 -24.97 14.33
N LEU A 310 -9.50 -25.32 13.27
CA LEU A 310 -8.57 -26.44 13.16
C LEU A 310 -7.16 -25.90 13.41
N LEU A 311 -6.33 -26.61 14.19
CA LEU A 311 -4.97 -26.14 14.51
C LEU A 311 -4.03 -26.44 13.33
N ASP A 312 -3.00 -25.62 13.12
CA ASP A 312 -2.11 -25.76 11.95
C ASP A 312 -1.48 -27.16 11.86
N GLY A 313 -1.02 -27.71 12.99
CA GLY A 313 -0.53 -29.08 13.06
C GLY A 313 -1.57 -30.16 12.74
N ALA A 314 -2.85 -29.93 13.07
CA ALA A 314 -3.95 -30.82 12.72
C ALA A 314 -4.28 -30.75 11.22
N GLU A 315 -4.20 -29.58 10.62
CA GLU A 315 -4.41 -29.39 9.19
C GLU A 315 -3.33 -30.09 8.37
N VAL A 316 -2.07 -29.91 8.76
CA VAL A 316 -0.94 -30.64 8.15
C VAL A 316 -1.11 -32.17 8.28
N GLU A 317 -1.72 -32.66 9.37
CA GLU A 317 -2.07 -34.08 9.53
C GLU A 317 -3.22 -34.53 8.60
N ASN A 318 -4.24 -33.69 8.43
CA ASN A 318 -5.39 -33.95 7.54
C ASN A 318 -5.05 -33.74 6.06
N GLY A 319 -3.97 -33.01 5.76
CA GLY A 319 -3.53 -32.68 4.41
C GLY A 319 -4.14 -31.40 3.86
N THR A 320 -4.83 -30.63 4.70
CA THR A 320 -5.38 -29.32 4.42
C THR A 320 -4.31 -28.23 4.56
N SER A 321 -4.62 -27.00 4.16
CA SER A 321 -3.69 -25.88 4.14
C SER A 321 -3.89 -24.99 5.37
N PRO A 322 -2.91 -24.88 6.29
CA PRO A 322 -3.02 -24.11 7.55
C PRO A 322 -3.01 -22.57 7.40
N LEU A 323 -3.27 -22.10 6.21
CA LEU A 323 -3.34 -20.68 5.86
C LEU A 323 -4.59 -20.40 5.01
N ASN A 324 -5.48 -21.38 4.89
CA ASN A 324 -6.67 -21.33 4.08
C ASN A 324 -7.78 -22.12 4.75
N ALA A 325 -8.69 -21.39 5.39
CA ALA A 325 -9.78 -21.93 6.18
C ALA A 325 -10.67 -22.95 5.43
N ASP A 326 -10.70 -22.91 4.10
CA ASP A 326 -11.49 -23.78 3.23
C ASP A 326 -10.56 -24.30 2.12
N THR A 327 -9.95 -25.47 2.33
CA THR A 327 -8.87 -25.96 1.46
C THR A 327 -9.36 -26.33 0.06
N ASP A 328 -10.55 -26.90 -0.05
CA ASP A 328 -11.10 -27.35 -1.33
C ASP A 328 -12.07 -26.36 -1.99
N GLY A 329 -12.44 -25.29 -1.30
CA GLY A 329 -13.17 -24.15 -1.84
C GLY A 329 -14.68 -24.36 -1.90
N ASP A 330 -15.24 -25.31 -1.15
CA ASP A 330 -16.66 -25.64 -1.16
C ASP A 330 -17.53 -24.78 -0.22
N GLN A 331 -16.91 -23.81 0.44
CA GLN A 331 -17.47 -22.85 1.40
C GLN A 331 -17.76 -23.43 2.79
N PHE A 332 -17.31 -24.64 3.08
CA PHE A 332 -17.20 -25.16 4.44
C PHE A 332 -15.75 -25.09 4.89
N SER A 333 -15.53 -24.74 6.16
CA SER A 333 -14.17 -24.72 6.65
C SER A 333 -13.67 -26.13 6.91
N ASP A 334 -12.36 -26.33 6.81
CA ASP A 334 -11.72 -27.62 7.08
C ASP A 334 -12.09 -28.13 8.48
N ALA A 335 -12.19 -27.23 9.48
CA ALA A 335 -12.66 -27.51 10.82
C ALA A 335 -14.11 -28.04 10.87
N ASP A 336 -15.03 -27.40 10.16
CA ASP A 336 -16.46 -27.76 10.13
C ASP A 336 -16.66 -29.15 9.51
N GLU A 337 -15.89 -29.46 8.47
CA GLU A 337 -15.92 -30.73 7.78
C GLU A 337 -15.30 -31.87 8.59
N VAL A 338 -14.16 -31.61 9.22
CA VAL A 338 -13.54 -32.56 10.15
C VAL A 338 -14.48 -32.85 11.34
N GLU A 339 -15.21 -31.86 11.85
CA GLU A 339 -16.23 -32.06 12.88
C GLU A 339 -17.44 -32.85 12.35
N ALA A 340 -17.92 -32.54 11.15
CA ALA A 340 -19.04 -33.23 10.48
C ALA A 340 -18.68 -34.66 10.04
N GLY A 341 -17.39 -34.96 9.91
CA GLY A 341 -16.86 -36.21 9.41
C GLY A 341 -16.97 -36.36 7.89
N THR A 342 -16.96 -35.23 7.18
CA THR A 342 -16.82 -35.13 5.73
C THR A 342 -15.34 -34.99 5.34
N ASP A 343 -15.02 -34.81 4.06
CA ASP A 343 -13.64 -34.89 3.53
C ASP A 343 -13.19 -33.50 3.05
N PRO A 344 -12.34 -32.77 3.81
CA PRO A 344 -11.99 -31.37 3.57
C PRO A 344 -10.99 -31.15 2.42
N LEU A 345 -10.93 -32.09 1.51
CA LEU A 345 -10.06 -32.08 0.33
C LEU A 345 -10.85 -32.49 -0.93
N ASP A 346 -12.17 -32.53 -0.80
CA ASP A 346 -13.12 -32.96 -1.81
C ASP A 346 -14.30 -32.01 -1.77
N GLU A 347 -14.29 -31.01 -2.66
CA GLU A 347 -15.30 -29.97 -2.78
C GLU A 347 -16.75 -30.47 -2.95
N ASN A 348 -16.92 -31.78 -3.19
CA ASN A 348 -18.20 -32.46 -3.33
C ASN A 348 -18.64 -33.19 -2.04
N SER A 349 -17.90 -33.02 -0.95
CA SER A 349 -18.09 -33.70 0.33
C SER A 349 -18.43 -32.72 1.44
N PHE A 350 -19.54 -31.99 1.34
CA PHE A 350 -19.93 -31.02 2.37
C PHE A 350 -20.80 -31.60 3.52
N PRO A 351 -20.83 -30.95 4.68
CA PRO A 351 -21.74 -31.25 5.79
C PRO A 351 -23.23 -31.13 5.40
N ASP A 352 -24.08 -32.02 5.94
CA ASP A 352 -25.54 -31.95 5.81
C ASP A 352 -26.08 -30.64 6.45
N VAL A 353 -26.25 -29.57 5.68
CA VAL A 353 -26.89 -28.32 6.14
C VAL A 353 -28.41 -28.46 6.17
N PRO A 354 -29.11 -27.98 7.23
CA PRO A 354 -30.56 -28.04 7.29
C PRO A 354 -31.21 -27.17 6.21
N ASP A 355 -32.05 -27.78 5.36
CA ASP A 355 -32.87 -27.09 4.35
C ASP A 355 -33.53 -25.80 4.90
N ILE A 356 -33.24 -24.66 4.28
CA ILE A 356 -34.08 -23.46 4.41
C ILE A 356 -35.22 -23.54 3.39
N GLU A 357 -36.45 -23.29 3.84
CA GLU A 357 -37.57 -23.17 2.91
C GLU A 357 -37.28 -22.04 1.91
N PRO A 358 -37.58 -22.22 0.62
CA PRO A 358 -37.22 -21.26 -0.41
C PRO A 358 -37.90 -19.89 -0.17
N PRO A 359 -37.25 -18.79 -0.56
CA PRO A 359 -37.79 -17.46 -0.40
C PRO A 359 -39.01 -17.26 -1.29
N LEU A 360 -39.82 -16.28 -0.90
CA LEU A 360 -40.87 -15.70 -1.72
C LEU A 360 -40.30 -14.97 -2.94
N ALA A 361 -39.15 -14.31 -2.79
CA ALA A 361 -38.43 -13.61 -3.85
C ALA A 361 -36.93 -13.55 -3.52
N TYR A 362 -36.08 -13.64 -4.53
CA TYR A 362 -34.62 -13.56 -4.40
C TYR A 362 -34.00 -12.87 -5.62
N TRP A 363 -33.29 -11.76 -5.39
CA TRP A 363 -32.56 -11.00 -6.41
C TRP A 363 -31.07 -11.06 -6.08
N THR A 364 -30.29 -11.70 -6.95
CA THR A 364 -28.81 -11.72 -6.86
C THR A 364 -28.20 -10.46 -7.46
N PHE A 365 -28.84 -9.87 -8.48
CA PHE A 365 -28.32 -8.74 -9.27
C PHE A 365 -27.16 -9.07 -10.21
N ASP A 366 -26.93 -10.35 -10.49
CA ASP A 366 -25.93 -10.80 -11.48
C ASP A 366 -26.28 -10.41 -12.93
N ASP A 367 -27.48 -9.91 -13.18
CA ASP A 367 -27.94 -9.51 -14.50
C ASP A 367 -27.51 -8.09 -14.89
N GLN A 368 -26.19 -7.93 -15.05
CA GLN A 368 -25.51 -6.66 -15.34
C GLN A 368 -26.15 -5.86 -16.50
N GLY A 369 -26.35 -4.57 -16.26
CA GLY A 369 -26.83 -3.62 -17.28
C GLY A 369 -28.29 -3.82 -17.69
N ALA A 370 -29.04 -4.69 -17.01
CA ALA A 370 -30.45 -4.87 -17.23
C ALA A 370 -31.28 -3.78 -16.51
N ASN A 371 -32.37 -3.34 -17.16
CA ASN A 371 -33.35 -2.42 -16.56
C ASN A 371 -34.38 -3.15 -15.69
N GLU A 372 -34.36 -4.48 -15.69
CA GLU A 372 -35.13 -5.35 -14.83
C GLU A 372 -34.15 -6.38 -14.27
N THR A 373 -34.17 -6.58 -12.94
CA THR A 373 -33.39 -7.61 -12.27
C THR A 373 -34.24 -8.84 -11.98
N ALA A 374 -33.76 -10.03 -12.31
CA ALA A 374 -34.49 -11.29 -12.18
C ALA A 374 -34.78 -11.63 -10.71
N ASP A 375 -36.03 -12.01 -10.43
CA ASP A 375 -36.33 -12.80 -9.23
C ASP A 375 -36.12 -14.27 -9.58
N LEU A 376 -35.14 -14.93 -8.95
CA LEU A 376 -34.82 -16.33 -9.22
C LEU A 376 -35.92 -17.31 -8.80
N ARG A 377 -36.99 -16.83 -8.12
CA ARG A 377 -38.21 -17.61 -7.87
C ARG A 377 -39.30 -17.39 -8.92
N GLY A 378 -39.08 -16.46 -9.85
CA GLY A 378 -39.83 -16.28 -11.09
C GLY A 378 -41.13 -15.46 -11.01
N ASP A 379 -41.49 -14.91 -9.85
CA ASP A 379 -42.79 -14.26 -9.63
C ASP A 379 -42.69 -12.73 -9.42
N TYR A 380 -41.52 -12.20 -9.07
CA TYR A 380 -41.35 -10.82 -8.58
C TYR A 380 -40.12 -10.07 -9.13
N ASN A 381 -39.79 -10.19 -10.42
CA ASN A 381 -38.70 -9.42 -11.03
C ASN A 381 -38.72 -7.93 -10.63
N GLY A 382 -37.56 -7.41 -10.25
CA GLY A 382 -37.38 -6.01 -9.87
C GLY A 382 -37.23 -5.13 -11.10
N THR A 383 -37.87 -3.96 -11.13
CA THR A 383 -37.54 -2.90 -12.09
C THR A 383 -36.46 -2.01 -11.49
N VAL A 384 -35.36 -1.82 -12.21
CA VAL A 384 -34.22 -0.99 -11.80
C VAL A 384 -34.46 0.45 -12.27
N TYR A 385 -34.25 1.42 -11.38
CA TYR A 385 -34.41 2.85 -11.62
C TYR A 385 -33.15 3.60 -11.24
N GLY A 386 -32.89 4.72 -11.94
CA GLY A 386 -31.74 5.60 -11.69
C GLY A 386 -30.54 5.33 -12.60
N GLU A 387 -30.54 4.16 -13.26
CA GLU A 387 -29.40 3.65 -14.07
C GLU A 387 -28.16 3.45 -13.18
N PRO A 388 -28.27 2.67 -12.09
CA PRO A 388 -27.16 2.42 -11.18
C PRO A 388 -26.03 1.67 -11.87
N GLU A 389 -24.83 1.80 -11.32
CA GLU A 389 -23.68 1.00 -11.72
C GLU A 389 -23.76 -0.40 -11.08
N TYR A 390 -23.15 -1.39 -11.73
CA TYR A 390 -22.96 -2.72 -11.17
C TYR A 390 -21.49 -2.86 -10.78
N VAL A 391 -21.24 -3.44 -9.61
CA VAL A 391 -19.90 -3.68 -9.05
C VAL A 391 -19.80 -5.15 -8.64
N THR A 392 -18.59 -5.62 -8.33
CA THR A 392 -18.40 -6.98 -7.79
C THR A 392 -19.24 -7.19 -6.53
N GLY A 393 -19.91 -8.33 -6.48
CA GLY A 393 -20.78 -8.77 -5.41
C GLY A 393 -20.02 -9.17 -4.14
N PHE A 394 -20.76 -9.69 -3.16
CA PHE A 394 -20.23 -9.96 -1.83
C PHE A 394 -19.19 -11.08 -1.81
N SER A 395 -19.34 -12.10 -2.65
CA SER A 395 -18.42 -13.24 -2.70
C SER A 395 -17.06 -12.87 -3.27
N GLY A 396 -16.96 -11.72 -3.95
CA GLY A 396 -15.74 -11.31 -4.65
C GLY A 396 -15.51 -12.04 -5.97
N SER A 397 -16.37 -13.01 -6.34
CA SER A 397 -16.29 -13.72 -7.62
C SER A 397 -16.51 -12.75 -8.78
N ALA A 398 -15.77 -12.94 -9.88
CA ALA A 398 -15.94 -12.18 -11.12
C ALA A 398 -17.35 -12.28 -11.73
N SER A 399 -18.12 -13.27 -11.27
CA SER A 399 -19.46 -13.61 -11.75
C SER A 399 -20.61 -13.20 -10.82
N ASP A 400 -20.25 -12.68 -9.65
CA ASP A 400 -21.17 -12.21 -8.63
C ASP A 400 -21.23 -10.68 -8.72
N PHE A 401 -22.42 -10.11 -8.94
CA PHE A 401 -22.57 -8.67 -9.11
C PHE A 401 -23.58 -8.08 -8.14
N ALA A 402 -23.23 -6.92 -7.59
CA ALA A 402 -24.11 -6.10 -6.80
C ALA A 402 -24.51 -4.81 -7.54
N ILE A 403 -25.63 -4.22 -7.13
CA ILE A 403 -26.01 -2.87 -7.57
C ILE A 403 -25.34 -1.83 -6.66
N GLN A 404 -24.59 -0.90 -7.25
CA GLN A 404 -24.05 0.30 -6.61
C GLN A 404 -25.07 1.45 -6.71
N PHE A 405 -25.66 1.81 -5.58
CA PHE A 405 -26.61 2.92 -5.45
C PHE A 405 -25.86 4.23 -5.16
N ASP A 406 -26.24 5.32 -5.84
CA ASP A 406 -25.54 6.61 -5.82
C ASP A 406 -25.98 7.59 -4.70
N GLY A 407 -27.03 7.26 -3.95
CA GLY A 407 -27.60 8.13 -2.92
C GLY A 407 -28.45 9.30 -3.44
N ILE A 408 -28.85 9.30 -4.71
CA ILE A 408 -29.57 10.40 -5.37
C ILE A 408 -30.91 9.96 -5.94
N ASP A 409 -30.98 8.89 -6.74
CA ASP A 409 -32.24 8.38 -7.30
C ASP A 409 -32.26 6.90 -7.70
N ASP A 410 -31.21 6.14 -7.38
CA ASP A 410 -31.14 4.70 -7.63
C ASP A 410 -32.04 3.90 -6.66
N TYR A 411 -32.81 2.96 -7.20
CA TYR A 411 -33.57 1.96 -6.43
C TYR A 411 -34.10 0.84 -7.33
N VAL A 412 -34.43 -0.30 -6.71
CA VAL A 412 -35.18 -1.39 -7.35
C VAL A 412 -36.59 -1.44 -6.76
N SER A 413 -37.61 -1.64 -7.59
CA SER A 413 -38.99 -1.86 -7.16
C SER A 413 -39.48 -3.19 -7.70
N SER A 414 -40.00 -4.05 -6.81
CA SER A 414 -40.66 -5.31 -7.20
C SER A 414 -41.97 -5.13 -7.96
N GLU A 415 -42.44 -3.89 -8.10
CA GLU A 415 -43.76 -3.54 -8.66
C GLU A 415 -44.97 -4.17 -7.94
N VAL A 416 -44.74 -4.81 -6.77
CA VAL A 416 -45.75 -5.55 -6.02
C VAL A 416 -45.62 -5.31 -4.51
N ALA A 417 -46.76 -5.27 -3.81
CA ALA A 417 -46.83 -5.17 -2.35
C ALA A 417 -46.79 -6.57 -1.69
N MET A 418 -45.63 -7.24 -1.76
CA MET A 418 -45.47 -8.67 -1.42
C MET A 418 -45.64 -9.02 0.06
N LEU A 419 -45.43 -8.08 0.98
CA LEU A 419 -45.53 -8.32 2.44
C LEU A 419 -46.96 -8.18 3.00
N ASN A 420 -47.93 -7.90 2.14
CA ASN A 420 -49.32 -7.76 2.56
C ASN A 420 -49.89 -9.05 3.15
N GLU A 421 -50.56 -8.92 4.31
CA GLU A 421 -51.29 -10.01 4.97
C GLU A 421 -50.43 -11.20 5.44
N LYS A 422 -49.09 -11.08 5.46
CA LYS A 422 -48.20 -12.12 5.95
C LYS A 422 -48.33 -12.31 7.47
N THR A 423 -48.22 -13.56 7.91
CA THR A 423 -48.33 -13.94 9.32
C THR A 423 -46.99 -14.11 10.00
N GLU A 424 -45.92 -14.28 9.23
CA GLU A 424 -44.51 -14.25 9.60
C GLU A 424 -43.73 -13.69 8.40
N PHE A 425 -42.51 -13.23 8.58
CA PHE A 425 -41.62 -12.83 7.48
C PHE A 425 -40.15 -12.85 7.90
N THR A 426 -39.27 -13.00 6.92
CA THR A 426 -37.83 -12.73 7.01
C THR A 426 -37.41 -11.96 5.77
N MET A 427 -36.47 -11.03 5.91
CA MET A 427 -35.84 -10.33 4.79
C MET A 427 -34.34 -10.25 5.08
N SER A 428 -33.49 -10.56 4.11
CA SER A 428 -32.04 -10.45 4.23
C SER A 428 -31.41 -9.87 2.97
N GLY A 429 -30.16 -9.47 3.09
CA GLY A 429 -29.30 -9.07 1.98
C GLY A 429 -27.93 -8.62 2.48
N TRP A 430 -26.96 -8.63 1.58
CA TRP A 430 -25.62 -8.11 1.80
C TRP A 430 -25.59 -6.62 1.47
N VAL A 431 -24.92 -5.83 2.30
CA VAL A 431 -24.81 -4.38 2.12
C VAL A 431 -23.39 -3.89 2.36
N ASN A 432 -22.89 -3.05 1.47
CA ASN A 432 -21.63 -2.35 1.61
C ASN A 432 -21.88 -0.83 1.59
N PHE A 433 -21.37 -0.11 2.59
CA PHE A 433 -21.62 1.32 2.76
C PHE A 433 -20.45 2.13 2.19
N SER A 434 -20.55 2.55 0.92
CA SER A 434 -19.52 3.38 0.26
C SER A 434 -19.43 4.82 0.80
N ALA A 435 -20.39 5.25 1.63
CA ALA A 435 -20.39 6.55 2.28
C ALA A 435 -21.24 6.60 3.56
N SER A 436 -21.12 7.69 4.32
CA SER A 436 -22.05 7.99 5.42
C SER A 436 -23.48 8.21 4.91
N GLN A 437 -24.43 7.47 5.48
CA GLN A 437 -25.83 7.54 5.08
C GLN A 437 -26.57 8.78 5.64
N GLY A 438 -27.58 9.21 4.88
CA GLY A 438 -28.54 10.21 5.31
C GLY A 438 -29.45 9.71 6.45
N ASN A 439 -30.22 10.63 7.04
CA ASN A 439 -31.27 10.22 8.00
C ASN A 439 -32.42 9.55 7.25
N ARG A 440 -32.91 8.43 7.79
CA ARG A 440 -34.00 7.62 7.21
C ARG A 440 -33.68 7.09 5.81
N THR A 441 -32.46 6.65 5.54
CA THR A 441 -32.08 6.00 4.28
C THR A 441 -32.60 4.57 4.24
N GLY A 442 -33.34 4.20 3.20
CA GLY A 442 -33.93 2.86 3.07
C GLY A 442 -32.93 1.83 2.54
N LEU A 443 -32.93 0.62 3.12
CA LEU A 443 -32.21 -0.54 2.56
C LEU A 443 -33.19 -1.35 1.71
N PHE A 444 -34.05 -2.17 2.32
CA PHE A 444 -35.07 -2.92 1.61
C PHE A 444 -36.33 -3.10 2.46
N GLY A 445 -37.50 -2.91 1.87
CA GLY A 445 -38.77 -2.97 2.61
C GLY A 445 -39.96 -2.36 1.88
N GLN A 446 -41.09 -2.27 2.58
CA GLN A 446 -42.37 -1.80 2.06
C GLN A 446 -42.94 -0.69 2.95
N ASN A 447 -42.98 0.54 2.44
CA ASN A 447 -43.46 1.73 3.17
C ASN A 447 -44.87 1.55 3.76
N ASP A 448 -45.09 2.16 4.93
CA ASP A 448 -46.30 2.03 5.75
C ASP A 448 -46.61 0.59 6.20
N LEU A 449 -45.64 -0.35 6.13
CA LEU A 449 -45.84 -1.74 6.54
C LEU A 449 -44.64 -2.33 7.30
N VAL A 450 -43.52 -2.54 6.60
CA VAL A 450 -42.24 -3.05 7.12
C VAL A 450 -41.14 -2.21 6.50
N GLU A 451 -40.63 -1.23 7.25
CA GLU A 451 -39.65 -0.26 6.79
C GLU A 451 -38.31 -0.59 7.44
N PHE A 452 -37.28 -0.79 6.62
CA PHE A 452 -35.98 -1.19 7.12
C PHE A 452 -34.83 -0.42 6.45
N GLY A 453 -33.93 0.08 7.29
CA GLY A 453 -32.74 0.82 6.85
C GLY A 453 -32.19 1.73 7.95
N MET A 454 -31.42 2.73 7.56
CA MET A 454 -30.73 3.64 8.48
C MET A 454 -31.64 4.74 9.01
N ALA A 455 -31.92 4.76 10.31
CA ALA A 455 -32.63 5.88 10.95
C ALA A 455 -31.76 7.15 10.99
N ASN A 456 -30.46 6.98 11.19
CA ASN A 456 -29.42 8.01 11.13
C ASN A 456 -28.06 7.33 10.94
N ALA A 457 -26.99 8.12 10.81
CA ALA A 457 -25.62 7.66 10.56
C ALA A 457 -25.04 6.64 11.57
N SER A 458 -25.70 6.37 12.70
CA SER A 458 -25.23 5.45 13.74
C SER A 458 -26.28 4.42 14.19
N GLN A 459 -27.45 4.41 13.56
CA GLN A 459 -28.55 3.55 13.98
C GLN A 459 -29.32 3.00 12.79
N MET A 460 -29.37 1.68 12.71
CA MET A 460 -30.28 0.95 11.84
C MET A 460 -31.62 0.74 12.55
N GLN A 461 -32.71 0.80 11.80
CA GLN A 461 -34.07 0.70 12.30
C GLN A 461 -34.91 -0.26 11.46
N LEU A 462 -35.51 -1.22 12.14
CA LEU A 462 -36.69 -1.93 11.67
C LEU A 462 -37.93 -1.27 12.28
N TRP A 463 -38.80 -0.73 11.44
CA TRP A 463 -40.10 -0.23 11.87
C TRP A 463 -41.22 -1.02 11.22
N THR A 464 -42.20 -1.44 12.03
CA THR A 464 -43.42 -2.04 11.53
C THR A 464 -44.65 -1.32 12.05
N VAL A 465 -45.71 -1.30 11.23
CA VAL A 465 -46.94 -0.53 11.52
C VAL A 465 -47.65 -0.95 12.81
N THR A 466 -47.47 -2.19 13.24
CA THR A 466 -48.12 -2.80 14.42
C THR A 466 -47.24 -2.79 15.67
N ALA A 467 -45.91 -2.88 15.53
CA ALA A 467 -44.98 -3.01 16.66
C ALA A 467 -44.10 -1.78 16.92
N GLY A 468 -44.00 -0.85 15.96
CA GLY A 468 -43.11 0.31 16.04
C GLY A 468 -41.65 -0.06 15.74
N ALA A 469 -40.73 0.79 16.21
CA ALA A 469 -39.30 0.69 15.88
C ALA A 469 -38.50 -0.19 16.84
N VAL A 470 -37.66 -1.06 16.29
CA VAL A 470 -36.43 -1.59 16.91
C VAL A 470 -35.27 -0.81 16.32
N ASN A 471 -34.43 -0.20 17.17
CA ASN A 471 -33.23 0.51 16.75
C ASN A 471 -32.02 -0.22 17.32
N VAL A 472 -31.05 -0.51 16.48
CA VAL A 472 -29.77 -1.10 16.87
C VAL A 472 -28.65 -0.10 16.59
N ILE A 473 -27.57 -0.18 17.37
CA ILE A 473 -26.38 0.62 17.09
C ILE A 473 -25.73 -0.01 15.86
N PHE A 474 -25.53 0.80 14.84
CA PHE A 474 -24.89 0.41 13.60
C PHE A 474 -24.21 1.66 13.05
N GLY A 475 -22.91 1.78 13.27
CA GLY A 475 -22.08 2.82 12.64
C GLY A 475 -21.42 2.22 11.40
N PRO A 476 -21.23 2.99 10.31
CA PRO A 476 -20.34 2.56 9.25
C PRO A 476 -18.92 2.57 9.81
N ASP A 477 -18.52 1.46 10.43
CA ASP A 477 -17.12 1.10 10.55
C ASP A 477 -16.70 0.74 9.11
N SER A 478 -15.93 1.61 8.47
CA SER A 478 -15.56 1.50 7.05
C SER A 478 -14.54 0.39 6.84
N ASP A 479 -14.97 -0.76 6.32
CA ASP A 479 -14.72 -1.28 4.95
C ASP A 479 -15.40 -2.66 4.84
N GLY A 480 -15.99 -2.96 3.69
CA GLY A 480 -16.46 -4.31 3.35
C GLY A 480 -17.96 -4.60 3.48
N TRP A 481 -18.32 -5.79 3.03
CA TRP A 481 -19.68 -6.33 2.98
C TRP A 481 -20.19 -6.75 4.36
N ARG A 482 -21.48 -6.50 4.61
CA ARG A 482 -22.17 -6.88 5.86
C ARG A 482 -23.46 -7.58 5.55
N HIS A 483 -23.69 -8.76 6.15
CA HIS A 483 -24.96 -9.44 6.00
C HIS A 483 -25.98 -8.89 6.99
N ILE A 484 -27.15 -8.49 6.51
CA ILE A 484 -28.18 -7.87 7.33
C ILE A 484 -29.50 -8.61 7.16
N ALA A 485 -30.12 -9.01 8.27
CA ALA A 485 -31.42 -9.69 8.24
C ALA A 485 -32.40 -9.15 9.28
N VAL A 486 -33.70 -9.23 8.95
CA VAL A 486 -34.80 -8.91 9.87
C VAL A 486 -35.88 -9.97 9.79
N LYS A 487 -36.49 -10.32 10.92
CA LYS A 487 -37.64 -11.23 10.94
C LYS A 487 -38.74 -10.80 11.89
N GLY A 488 -39.96 -11.24 11.60
CA GLY A 488 -41.16 -10.92 12.37
C GLY A 488 -42.07 -12.11 12.62
N THR A 489 -42.41 -12.36 13.88
CA THR A 489 -43.32 -13.42 14.34
C THR A 489 -44.39 -12.88 15.28
N ALA A 490 -45.37 -13.72 15.64
CA ALA A 490 -46.35 -13.38 16.67
C ALA A 490 -45.72 -13.13 18.05
N GLU A 491 -44.46 -13.51 18.23
CA GLU A 491 -43.70 -13.37 19.49
C GLU A 491 -42.84 -12.10 19.48
N GLY A 492 -42.27 -11.70 18.35
CA GLY A 492 -41.43 -10.51 18.26
C GLY A 492 -40.96 -10.16 16.85
N GLN A 493 -40.36 -8.98 16.67
CA GLN A 493 -39.48 -8.65 15.55
C GLN A 493 -38.04 -8.53 16.03
N SER A 494 -37.10 -8.86 15.15
CA SER A 494 -35.68 -8.94 15.44
C SER A 494 -34.85 -8.39 14.27
N VAL A 495 -33.68 -7.83 14.57
CA VAL A 495 -32.66 -7.33 13.63
C VAL A 495 -31.37 -8.09 13.90
N TYR A 496 -30.76 -8.62 12.84
CA TYR A 496 -29.51 -9.36 12.83
C TYR A 496 -28.48 -8.63 11.97
N ILE A 497 -27.23 -8.67 12.40
CA ILE A 497 -26.08 -8.11 11.70
C ILE A 497 -25.01 -9.20 11.73
N ASP A 498 -24.51 -9.60 10.57
CA ASP A 498 -23.56 -10.70 10.35
C ASP A 498 -23.99 -11.99 11.07
N GLY A 499 -25.25 -12.37 10.88
CA GLY A 499 -25.81 -13.58 11.52
C GLY A 499 -26.21 -13.40 12.99
N GLU A 500 -25.68 -12.38 13.67
CA GLU A 500 -25.83 -12.18 15.11
C GLU A 500 -27.03 -11.31 15.49
N LEU A 501 -27.77 -11.72 16.52
CA LEU A 501 -28.95 -10.99 17.01
C LEU A 501 -28.55 -9.66 17.64
N SER A 502 -28.79 -8.57 16.92
CA SER A 502 -28.42 -7.21 17.35
C SER A 502 -29.52 -6.47 18.12
N GLY A 503 -30.79 -6.83 17.91
CA GLY A 503 -31.89 -6.25 18.68
C GLY A 503 -33.25 -6.86 18.40
N SER A 504 -34.17 -6.74 19.34
CA SER A 504 -35.54 -7.24 19.18
C SER A 504 -36.57 -6.41 19.95
N GLY A 505 -37.84 -6.50 19.58
CA GLY A 505 -38.93 -5.93 20.37
C GLY A 505 -40.25 -5.71 19.65
N GLY A 506 -41.36 -5.94 20.36
CA GLY A 506 -42.73 -5.80 19.83
C GLY A 506 -43.07 -6.87 18.79
N SER A 507 -44.35 -7.17 18.58
CA SER A 507 -44.79 -8.26 17.69
C SER A 507 -45.43 -7.68 16.41
N PRO A 508 -44.79 -7.81 15.24
CA PRO A 508 -45.17 -7.08 14.02
C PRO A 508 -46.35 -7.70 13.26
N VAL A 509 -46.66 -8.97 13.51
CA VAL A 509 -47.62 -9.73 12.72
C VAL A 509 -48.93 -9.99 13.49
N PRO A 510 -50.06 -10.21 12.79
CA PRO A 510 -50.20 -10.25 11.34
C PRO A 510 -50.04 -8.86 10.69
N LEU A 511 -49.35 -8.82 9.54
CA LEU A 511 -49.17 -7.58 8.78
C LEU A 511 -50.51 -7.17 8.15
N PRO A 512 -50.90 -5.88 8.21
CA PRO A 512 -52.05 -5.37 7.44
C PRO A 512 -51.69 -5.22 5.95
N THR A 513 -52.51 -4.49 5.19
CA THR A 513 -52.24 -4.16 3.78
C THR A 513 -51.66 -2.76 3.66
N SER A 514 -50.60 -2.60 2.88
CA SER A 514 -50.10 -1.33 2.34
C SER A 514 -50.27 -1.29 0.82
N GLY A 515 -50.35 -0.08 0.26
CA GLY A 515 -50.45 0.16 -1.18
C GLY A 515 -49.11 0.45 -1.85
N PHE A 516 -48.01 0.40 -1.10
CA PHE A 516 -46.64 0.59 -1.59
C PHE A 516 -46.01 -0.75 -1.96
N ASN A 517 -45.13 -0.72 -2.95
CA ASN A 517 -44.36 -1.88 -3.39
C ASN A 517 -43.24 -2.18 -2.39
N PHE A 518 -42.71 -3.39 -2.47
CA PHE A 518 -41.42 -3.70 -1.85
C PHE A 518 -40.30 -3.12 -2.73
N ASN A 519 -39.41 -2.34 -2.11
CA ASN A 519 -38.32 -1.65 -2.78
C ASN A 519 -36.98 -1.94 -2.09
N ILE A 520 -35.89 -1.77 -2.84
CA ILE A 520 -34.49 -1.96 -2.44
C ILE A 520 -33.71 -0.69 -2.84
N GLY A 521 -32.79 -0.20 -2.00
CA GLY A 521 -31.97 1.00 -2.21
C GLY A 521 -32.66 2.35 -1.93
N GLY A 522 -33.95 2.35 -1.57
CA GLY A 522 -34.71 3.57 -1.31
C GLY A 522 -36.01 3.66 -2.12
N GLY A 523 -36.35 4.84 -2.64
CA GLY A 523 -37.48 5.03 -3.57
C GLY A 523 -38.88 4.76 -3.03
N GLY A 524 -39.04 4.36 -1.77
CA GLY A 524 -40.32 3.88 -1.25
C GLY A 524 -40.24 3.00 -0.01
N VAL A 525 -39.12 3.00 0.73
CA VAL A 525 -38.94 2.14 1.92
C VAL A 525 -39.41 2.85 3.20
N PHE A 526 -38.85 4.02 3.55
CA PHE A 526 -39.23 4.78 4.76
C PHE A 526 -40.33 5.83 4.52
N ASP A 527 -40.44 6.32 3.30
CA ASP A 527 -41.44 7.30 2.90
C ASP A 527 -41.95 6.91 1.51
N ALA A 528 -43.03 7.52 1.05
CA ALA A 528 -43.65 7.22 -0.25
C ALA A 528 -42.75 7.46 -1.48
N SER A 529 -41.59 8.11 -1.30
CA SER A 529 -40.56 8.37 -2.32
C SER A 529 -39.31 8.96 -1.65
N GLY A 530 -38.13 8.84 -2.26
CA GLY A 530 -36.87 9.41 -1.75
C GLY A 530 -36.13 8.46 -0.82
N ASN A 531 -35.22 9.00 0.01
CA ASN A 531 -34.45 8.27 1.02
C ASN A 531 -33.49 7.21 0.46
N TRP A 532 -32.62 7.67 -0.43
CA TRP A 532 -31.72 6.87 -1.25
C TRP A 532 -30.51 6.37 -0.47
N PHE A 533 -30.15 5.13 -0.75
CA PHE A 533 -28.96 4.46 -0.26
C PHE A 533 -27.74 4.86 -1.09
N ASN A 534 -26.60 5.05 -0.43
CA ASN A 534 -25.32 5.29 -1.10
C ASN A 534 -24.34 4.17 -0.72
N GLY A 535 -24.16 3.20 -1.60
CA GLY A 535 -23.48 1.94 -1.28
C GLY A 535 -23.96 0.82 -2.19
N SER A 536 -23.39 -0.36 -2.00
CA SER A 536 -23.76 -1.55 -2.77
C SER A 536 -24.73 -2.42 -1.96
N ILE A 537 -25.73 -2.99 -2.64
CA ILE A 537 -26.61 -4.01 -2.05
C ILE A 537 -26.58 -5.23 -2.96
N ASP A 538 -26.52 -6.38 -2.33
CA ASP A 538 -26.42 -7.67 -2.97
C ASP A 538 -27.35 -8.69 -2.32
N ASP A 539 -27.71 -9.73 -3.07
CA ASP A 539 -28.31 -10.96 -2.57
C ASP A 539 -29.56 -10.78 -1.70
N VAL A 540 -30.50 -9.94 -2.17
CA VAL A 540 -31.69 -9.60 -1.40
C VAL A 540 -32.75 -10.69 -1.50
N ALA A 541 -33.14 -11.25 -0.36
CA ALA A 541 -34.15 -12.30 -0.30
C ALA A 541 -35.25 -12.02 0.73
N VAL A 542 -36.46 -12.50 0.44
CA VAL A 542 -37.65 -12.29 1.25
C VAL A 542 -38.38 -13.60 1.46
N TRP A 543 -38.68 -13.99 2.71
CA TRP A 543 -39.47 -15.16 3.07
C TRP A 543 -40.80 -14.74 3.72
N ASP A 544 -41.83 -15.56 3.57
CA ASP A 544 -43.09 -15.41 4.32
C ASP A 544 -43.19 -16.33 5.55
N ILE A 545 -42.04 -16.85 5.97
CA ILE A 545 -41.79 -17.53 7.23
C ILE A 545 -40.75 -16.76 8.05
N ALA A 546 -40.63 -17.08 9.33
CA ALA A 546 -39.51 -16.62 10.15
C ALA A 546 -38.42 -17.69 10.18
N LEU A 547 -37.25 -17.40 9.59
CA LEU A 547 -36.08 -18.29 9.64
C LEU A 547 -35.60 -18.47 11.09
N THR A 548 -34.90 -19.58 11.36
CA THR A 548 -34.23 -19.81 12.64
C THR A 548 -33.07 -18.82 12.82
N ASP A 549 -32.56 -18.67 14.05
CA ASP A 549 -31.36 -17.83 14.27
C ASP A 549 -30.14 -18.46 13.56
N GLU A 550 -30.03 -19.79 13.64
CA GLU A 550 -29.02 -20.61 12.95
C GLU A 550 -29.06 -20.46 11.42
N ALA A 551 -30.24 -20.53 10.79
CA ALA A 551 -30.35 -20.30 9.35
C ALA A 551 -29.92 -18.88 8.93
N ILE A 552 -30.14 -17.88 9.78
CA ILE A 552 -29.69 -16.50 9.52
C ILE A 552 -28.18 -16.36 9.71
N ALA A 553 -27.59 -17.11 10.64
CA ALA A 553 -26.14 -17.21 10.79
C ALA A 553 -25.51 -17.86 9.55
N ASN A 554 -26.08 -18.97 9.07
CA ASN A 554 -25.56 -19.67 7.89
C ASN A 554 -25.73 -18.87 6.59
N LEU A 555 -26.80 -18.08 6.45
CA LEU A 555 -26.91 -17.10 5.35
C LEU A 555 -25.83 -16.00 5.45
N ALA A 556 -25.39 -15.67 6.66
CA ALA A 556 -24.38 -14.64 6.89
C ALA A 556 -22.96 -15.13 6.68
N SER A 557 -22.71 -16.43 6.83
CA SER A 557 -21.41 -17.05 6.61
C SER A 557 -21.21 -17.55 5.17
N GLY A 558 -22.20 -17.39 4.29
CA GLY A 558 -22.13 -17.90 2.91
C GLY A 558 -22.56 -19.38 2.77
N VAL A 559 -22.44 -20.16 3.85
CA VAL A 559 -22.85 -21.58 3.98
C VAL A 559 -24.25 -21.89 3.41
N LEU A 560 -25.17 -20.93 3.41
CA LEU A 560 -26.43 -21.04 2.69
C LEU A 560 -26.60 -19.87 1.71
N SER A 561 -26.92 -20.18 0.45
CA SER A 561 -27.52 -19.19 -0.47
C SER A 561 -29.03 -19.06 -0.21
N PRO A 562 -29.60 -17.85 -0.28
CA PRO A 562 -31.04 -17.66 -0.22
C PRO A 562 -31.84 -18.47 -1.25
N GLY A 563 -31.25 -18.91 -2.36
CA GLY A 563 -31.92 -19.74 -3.37
C GLY A 563 -32.44 -21.09 -2.87
N GLY A 564 -31.87 -21.60 -1.75
CA GLY A 564 -31.96 -23.01 -1.39
C GLY A 564 -31.26 -23.91 -2.43
N PRO A 565 -31.18 -25.23 -2.21
CA PRO A 565 -30.76 -26.13 -3.27
C PRO A 565 -31.73 -25.99 -4.47
N ARG A 566 -31.16 -25.88 -5.68
CA ARG A 566 -31.90 -25.90 -6.95
C ARG A 566 -32.57 -27.28 -7.09
N GLU A 567 -33.73 -27.39 -7.75
CA GLU A 567 -34.32 -28.71 -7.99
C GLU A 567 -33.29 -29.52 -8.82
N ASP A 568 -32.92 -30.68 -8.30
CA ASP A 568 -31.95 -31.64 -8.85
C ASP A 568 -32.67 -33.00 -8.74
N THR A 569 -33.31 -33.40 -9.83
CA THR A 569 -34.31 -34.48 -9.87
C THR A 569 -33.67 -35.86 -9.72
N ASP A 570 -32.41 -36.01 -10.09
CA ASP A 570 -31.65 -37.27 -10.02
C ASP A 570 -30.52 -37.28 -8.96
N GLU A 571 -30.44 -36.20 -8.17
CA GLU A 571 -29.62 -36.03 -6.97
C GLU A 571 -28.12 -36.15 -7.30
N ASP A 572 -27.67 -35.53 -8.39
CA ASP A 572 -26.31 -35.65 -8.92
C ASP A 572 -25.44 -34.38 -8.80
N GLY A 573 -26.01 -33.30 -8.27
CA GLY A 573 -25.33 -32.02 -8.05
C GLY A 573 -25.51 -31.00 -9.17
N LEU A 574 -26.04 -31.39 -10.33
CA LEU A 574 -26.41 -30.47 -11.41
C LEU A 574 -27.87 -30.01 -11.25
N PRO A 575 -28.18 -28.70 -11.42
CA PRO A 575 -29.56 -28.24 -11.37
C PRO A 575 -30.37 -28.62 -12.61
N ASP A 576 -31.62 -29.07 -12.42
CA ASP A 576 -32.56 -29.41 -13.50
C ASP A 576 -32.65 -28.31 -14.57
N GLU A 577 -32.73 -27.04 -14.12
CA GLU A 577 -32.86 -25.89 -15.01
C GLU A 577 -31.58 -25.63 -15.82
N TRP A 578 -30.41 -25.88 -15.24
CA TRP A 578 -29.13 -25.73 -15.95
C TRP A 578 -28.96 -26.85 -16.98
N GLU A 579 -29.27 -28.09 -16.59
CA GLU A 579 -29.23 -29.25 -17.50
C GLU A 579 -30.18 -29.08 -18.69
N GLU A 580 -31.43 -28.64 -18.45
CA GLU A 580 -32.39 -28.37 -19.53
C GLU A 580 -31.91 -27.27 -20.50
N ASN A 581 -31.24 -26.25 -19.98
CA ASN A 581 -30.72 -25.14 -20.79
C ASN A 581 -29.49 -25.52 -21.61
N ASN A 582 -28.74 -26.53 -21.15
CA ASN A 582 -27.55 -27.07 -21.79
C ASN A 582 -27.83 -28.40 -22.53
N ASP A 583 -29.08 -28.64 -22.95
CA ASP A 583 -29.45 -29.83 -23.72
C ASP A 583 -29.06 -31.19 -23.05
N LEU A 584 -28.91 -31.22 -21.72
CA LEU A 584 -28.72 -32.42 -20.88
C LEU A 584 -30.10 -32.97 -20.38
N ASP A 585 -30.11 -34.16 -19.76
CA ASP A 585 -31.34 -34.83 -19.29
C ASP A 585 -31.41 -34.86 -17.74
N PRO A 586 -32.23 -34.02 -17.09
CA PRO A 586 -32.28 -33.86 -15.63
C PRO A 586 -32.89 -35.06 -14.87
N GLU A 587 -33.11 -36.19 -15.54
CA GLU A 587 -33.55 -37.45 -14.92
C GLU A 587 -32.45 -38.54 -15.02
N ASP A 588 -31.24 -38.20 -15.47
CA ASP A 588 -30.14 -39.11 -15.79
C ASP A 588 -28.79 -38.63 -15.26
N ASN A 589 -28.48 -39.05 -14.03
CA ASN A 589 -27.22 -38.79 -13.33
C ASN A 589 -25.95 -39.46 -13.90
N GLY A 590 -25.91 -39.67 -15.22
CA GLY A 590 -24.86 -40.37 -15.92
C GLY A 590 -25.00 -41.90 -15.94
N ASP A 591 -26.06 -42.47 -15.33
CA ASP A 591 -26.25 -43.92 -15.25
C ASP A 591 -26.82 -44.54 -16.54
N VAL A 592 -27.54 -43.76 -17.35
CA VAL A 592 -28.05 -44.13 -18.67
C VAL A 592 -27.14 -43.60 -19.79
N ASP A 593 -26.87 -42.30 -19.80
CA ASP A 593 -25.94 -41.62 -20.71
C ASP A 593 -24.88 -40.86 -19.89
N PRO A 594 -23.62 -41.30 -19.89
CA PRO A 594 -22.55 -40.66 -19.11
C PRO A 594 -22.36 -39.17 -19.39
N ASN A 595 -22.85 -38.66 -20.52
CA ASN A 595 -22.76 -37.25 -20.87
C ASN A 595 -23.77 -36.35 -20.14
N ASN A 596 -24.77 -36.91 -19.45
CA ASN A 596 -25.79 -36.12 -18.75
C ASN A 596 -25.40 -35.81 -17.30
N GLY A 597 -24.72 -36.74 -16.61
CA GLY A 597 -24.33 -36.53 -15.22
C GLY A 597 -23.15 -35.56 -15.04
N PRO A 598 -22.76 -35.24 -13.79
CA PRO A 598 -21.73 -34.25 -13.46
C PRO A 598 -20.38 -34.55 -14.11
N GLU A 599 -20.03 -35.83 -14.25
CA GLU A 599 -18.77 -36.34 -14.83
C GLU A 599 -18.80 -36.44 -16.37
N GLY A 600 -19.89 -35.97 -17.00
CA GLY A 600 -20.04 -35.97 -18.44
C GLY A 600 -19.16 -34.91 -19.11
N ASP A 601 -18.61 -35.22 -20.27
CA ASP A 601 -17.79 -34.31 -21.08
C ASP A 601 -18.31 -34.39 -22.54
N PRO A 602 -19.40 -33.64 -22.87
CA PRO A 602 -20.09 -33.83 -24.14
C PRO A 602 -19.34 -33.30 -25.37
N ASP A 603 -18.53 -32.25 -25.22
CA ASP A 603 -17.78 -31.60 -26.31
C ASP A 603 -16.30 -31.99 -26.39
N GLN A 604 -15.77 -32.69 -25.38
CA GLN A 604 -14.43 -33.29 -25.32
C GLN A 604 -13.29 -32.29 -25.24
N ASP A 605 -13.51 -31.16 -24.57
CA ASP A 605 -12.47 -30.20 -24.23
C ASP A 605 -11.63 -30.71 -23.04
N GLY A 606 -12.26 -31.43 -22.11
CA GLY A 606 -11.66 -32.03 -20.91
C GLY A 606 -12.20 -31.48 -19.59
N LEU A 607 -13.12 -30.52 -19.61
CA LEU A 607 -13.98 -30.19 -18.48
C LEU A 607 -15.19 -31.14 -18.43
N THR A 608 -15.68 -31.35 -17.22
CA THR A 608 -16.91 -32.07 -16.93
C THR A 608 -18.08 -31.09 -16.82
N ASN A 609 -19.31 -31.57 -17.01
CA ASN A 609 -20.53 -30.75 -16.87
C ASN A 609 -20.56 -29.97 -15.54
N LEU A 610 -20.05 -30.56 -14.46
CA LEU A 610 -19.94 -29.88 -13.17
C LEU A 610 -18.91 -28.73 -13.19
N GLU A 611 -17.71 -28.98 -13.73
CA GLU A 611 -16.68 -27.95 -13.89
C GLU A 611 -17.18 -26.81 -14.79
N GLU A 612 -17.93 -27.12 -15.84
CA GLU A 612 -18.51 -26.11 -16.75
C GLU A 612 -19.69 -25.35 -16.12
N TYR A 613 -20.49 -26.02 -15.31
CA TYR A 613 -21.53 -25.37 -14.51
C TYR A 613 -20.92 -24.34 -13.55
N ILE A 614 -19.78 -24.66 -12.92
CA ILE A 614 -19.03 -23.78 -12.03
C ILE A 614 -18.39 -22.62 -12.81
N ALA A 615 -17.70 -22.92 -13.92
CA ALA A 615 -17.05 -21.93 -14.77
C ALA A 615 -18.05 -21.05 -15.57
N ARG A 616 -19.32 -21.47 -15.63
CA ARG A 616 -20.39 -20.94 -16.48
C ARG A 616 -20.02 -20.95 -17.97
N THR A 617 -19.26 -21.97 -18.38
CA THR A 617 -18.95 -22.28 -19.78
C THR A 617 -20.02 -23.22 -20.35
N SER A 618 -19.91 -23.54 -21.64
CA SER A 618 -20.93 -24.30 -22.36
C SER A 618 -20.53 -25.77 -22.50
N PRO A 619 -21.21 -26.74 -21.84
CA PRO A 619 -21.01 -28.20 -21.98
C PRO A 619 -21.23 -28.82 -23.36
N GLN A 620 -21.37 -27.99 -24.37
CA GLN A 620 -21.57 -28.36 -25.77
C GLN A 620 -20.64 -27.61 -26.71
N ASP A 621 -19.79 -26.72 -26.20
CA ASP A 621 -18.93 -25.86 -26.98
C ASP A 621 -17.57 -25.68 -26.29
N ALA A 622 -16.60 -26.47 -26.75
CA ALA A 622 -15.25 -26.53 -26.18
C ALA A 622 -14.48 -25.19 -26.11
N ASP A 623 -14.96 -24.13 -26.78
CA ASP A 623 -14.36 -22.80 -26.90
C ASP A 623 -15.52 -21.78 -26.81
N THR A 624 -15.90 -21.43 -25.59
CA THR A 624 -17.15 -20.73 -25.30
C THR A 624 -17.17 -19.32 -25.92
N ASP A 625 -16.04 -18.62 -25.97
CA ASP A 625 -15.95 -17.25 -26.49
C ASP A 625 -15.41 -17.12 -27.93
N ASN A 626 -14.96 -18.23 -28.51
CA ASN A 626 -14.49 -18.39 -29.88
C ASN A 626 -13.19 -17.63 -30.19
N ASP A 627 -12.27 -17.55 -29.23
CA ASP A 627 -10.99 -16.87 -29.40
C ASP A 627 -9.85 -17.80 -29.92
N GLY A 628 -10.07 -19.11 -29.83
CA GLY A 628 -9.13 -20.16 -30.25
C GLY A 628 -8.52 -20.98 -29.11
N LEU A 629 -8.89 -20.71 -27.86
CA LEU A 629 -8.62 -21.54 -26.69
C LEU A 629 -9.79 -22.47 -26.37
N ASP A 630 -9.46 -23.63 -25.80
CA ASP A 630 -10.49 -24.52 -25.26
C ASP A 630 -10.78 -24.10 -23.80
N ASP A 631 -12.02 -24.16 -23.32
CA ASP A 631 -12.43 -23.65 -21.99
C ASP A 631 -11.57 -24.24 -20.84
N ASN A 632 -11.16 -25.51 -20.95
CA ASN A 632 -10.28 -26.15 -19.98
C ASN A 632 -8.86 -25.58 -19.87
N VAL A 633 -8.42 -24.78 -20.84
CA VAL A 633 -7.14 -24.07 -20.82
C VAL A 633 -7.29 -22.75 -20.04
N GLU A 634 -8.49 -22.21 -19.96
CA GLU A 634 -8.80 -20.87 -19.47
C GLU A 634 -9.41 -20.95 -18.06
N THR A 635 -8.52 -21.01 -17.07
CA THR A 635 -8.91 -21.31 -15.68
C THR A 635 -9.54 -20.11 -14.95
N ASN A 636 -9.61 -18.93 -15.57
CA ASN A 636 -10.14 -17.69 -14.98
C ASN A 636 -9.52 -17.33 -13.62
N THR A 637 -8.27 -17.74 -13.39
CA THR A 637 -7.51 -17.45 -12.16
C THR A 637 -6.85 -16.08 -12.19
N GLY A 638 -6.77 -15.44 -13.37
CA GLY A 638 -6.01 -14.21 -13.59
C GLY A 638 -4.49 -14.40 -13.49
N ILE A 639 -4.01 -15.64 -13.44
CA ILE A 639 -2.59 -15.99 -13.31
C ILE A 639 -2.18 -16.87 -14.49
N PHE A 640 -1.27 -16.38 -15.33
CA PHE A 640 -0.71 -17.19 -16.40
C PHE A 640 0.29 -18.22 -15.87
N VAL A 641 -0.11 -19.50 -15.90
CA VAL A 641 0.75 -20.62 -15.52
C VAL A 641 1.49 -21.18 -16.74
N SER A 642 0.76 -21.39 -17.85
CA SER A 642 1.30 -21.90 -19.10
C SER A 642 0.33 -21.75 -20.28
N VAL A 643 0.76 -22.06 -21.51
CA VAL A 643 -0.13 -22.11 -22.70
C VAL A 643 -1.21 -23.21 -22.67
N THR A 644 -1.30 -24.00 -21.59
CA THR A 644 -2.35 -25.00 -21.35
C THR A 644 -3.07 -24.76 -20.02
N ASP A 645 -2.81 -23.62 -19.39
CA ASP A 645 -3.41 -23.12 -18.15
C ASP A 645 -3.12 -21.61 -18.10
N THR A 646 -3.90 -20.85 -18.87
CA THR A 646 -3.63 -19.44 -19.19
C THR A 646 -4.11 -18.49 -18.11
N GLY A 647 -5.01 -18.93 -17.24
CA GLY A 647 -5.67 -18.05 -16.26
C GLY A 647 -6.66 -17.05 -16.86
N SER A 648 -6.80 -16.99 -18.19
CA SER A 648 -7.75 -16.13 -18.91
C SER A 648 -9.21 -16.51 -18.66
N ASP A 649 -10.15 -15.61 -18.96
CA ASP A 649 -11.59 -15.84 -18.80
C ASP A 649 -12.18 -16.53 -20.05
N PRO A 650 -12.68 -17.78 -19.95
CA PRO A 650 -13.19 -18.56 -21.10
C PRO A 650 -14.44 -17.95 -21.77
N LYS A 651 -14.97 -16.85 -21.24
CA LYS A 651 -16.13 -16.12 -21.79
C LYS A 651 -15.72 -14.80 -22.44
N LYS A 652 -14.44 -14.44 -22.42
CA LYS A 652 -13.94 -13.15 -22.87
C LYS A 652 -12.69 -13.31 -23.72
N ALA A 653 -12.92 -13.26 -25.03
CA ALA A 653 -11.91 -13.45 -26.06
C ALA A 653 -10.70 -12.49 -26.09
N ASP A 654 -10.57 -11.58 -25.13
CA ASP A 654 -9.53 -10.56 -24.95
C ASP A 654 -9.63 -10.15 -23.46
N THR A 655 -8.97 -10.91 -22.59
CA THR A 655 -9.14 -10.90 -21.13
C THR A 655 -8.60 -9.62 -20.49
N ASP A 656 -7.44 -9.13 -20.91
CA ASP A 656 -6.83 -7.91 -20.37
C ASP A 656 -7.27 -6.61 -21.08
N GLY A 657 -7.92 -6.71 -22.25
CA GLY A 657 -8.47 -5.58 -23.00
C GLY A 657 -7.46 -4.82 -23.84
N ASP A 658 -6.29 -5.39 -24.15
CA ASP A 658 -5.23 -4.75 -24.92
C ASP A 658 -5.46 -4.76 -26.45
N THR A 659 -6.52 -5.46 -26.90
CA THR A 659 -6.96 -5.69 -28.29
C THR A 659 -6.30 -6.85 -29.04
N LEU A 660 -5.45 -7.62 -28.38
CA LEU A 660 -5.06 -8.97 -28.76
C LEU A 660 -6.01 -9.96 -28.09
N ASN A 661 -6.32 -11.07 -28.77
CA ASN A 661 -7.18 -12.10 -28.18
C ASN A 661 -6.30 -13.12 -27.45
N ASP A 662 -6.78 -13.72 -26.36
CA ASP A 662 -5.99 -14.60 -25.49
C ASP A 662 -5.37 -15.77 -26.26
N GLY A 663 -6.16 -16.41 -27.13
CA GLY A 663 -5.68 -17.46 -28.04
C GLY A 663 -4.59 -17.01 -29.02
N SER A 664 -4.55 -15.71 -29.38
CA SER A 664 -3.50 -15.14 -30.25
C SER A 664 -2.19 -14.86 -29.51
N GLU A 665 -2.27 -14.62 -28.21
CA GLU A 665 -1.12 -14.34 -27.33
C GLU A 665 -0.31 -15.59 -27.07
N ILE A 666 -1.00 -16.71 -26.91
CA ILE A 666 -0.36 -18.00 -26.69
C ILE A 666 -0.01 -18.75 -27.98
N GLU A 667 -0.62 -18.42 -29.13
CA GLU A 667 -0.25 -19.01 -30.42
C GLU A 667 1.10 -18.40 -30.86
N PRO A 668 2.22 -19.16 -30.87
CA PRO A 668 3.54 -18.58 -31.03
C PRO A 668 3.73 -17.97 -32.43
N ASN A 669 3.57 -16.65 -32.55
CA ASN A 669 3.87 -15.91 -33.78
C ASN A 669 3.97 -14.37 -33.60
N PRO A 670 5.10 -13.80 -33.13
CA PRO A 670 6.40 -14.43 -32.83
C PRO A 670 6.66 -14.75 -31.35
N TYR A 671 5.82 -14.25 -30.44
CA TYR A 671 6.05 -14.25 -28.99
C TYR A 671 4.93 -15.01 -28.28
N VAL A 672 5.12 -15.28 -26.99
CA VAL A 672 4.06 -15.74 -26.08
C VAL A 672 3.95 -14.68 -25.00
N THR A 673 2.79 -14.04 -24.92
CA THR A 673 2.46 -13.01 -23.93
C THR A 673 1.47 -13.55 -22.89
N ASP A 674 1.29 -12.83 -21.79
CA ASP A 674 0.35 -13.19 -20.72
C ASP A 674 -1.02 -12.56 -21.01
N PRO A 675 -2.07 -13.34 -21.33
CA PRO A 675 -3.38 -12.81 -21.70
C PRO A 675 -4.14 -12.10 -20.57
N ASN A 676 -3.59 -12.11 -19.35
CA ASN A 676 -4.12 -11.40 -18.20
C ASN A 676 -3.37 -10.09 -17.94
N ASN A 677 -2.38 -9.75 -18.76
CA ASN A 677 -1.53 -8.60 -18.58
C ASN A 677 -1.24 -7.89 -19.90
N ALA A 678 -1.94 -6.78 -20.12
CA ALA A 678 -1.86 -5.98 -21.34
C ALA A 678 -0.44 -5.51 -21.72
N ASP A 679 0.51 -5.52 -20.79
CA ASP A 679 1.91 -5.11 -20.96
C ASP A 679 2.80 -6.18 -20.29
N THR A 680 3.12 -7.24 -21.05
CA THR A 680 3.72 -8.47 -20.50
C THR A 680 5.07 -8.23 -19.84
N ASP A 681 5.88 -7.29 -20.36
CA ASP A 681 7.21 -7.00 -19.83
C ASP A 681 7.27 -5.74 -18.94
N GLY A 682 6.20 -4.95 -18.87
CA GLY A 682 6.03 -3.85 -17.92
C GLY A 682 6.69 -2.55 -18.37
N ASP A 683 6.96 -2.41 -19.67
CA ASP A 683 7.68 -1.28 -20.23
C ASP A 683 6.77 -0.07 -20.56
N LYS A 684 5.45 -0.24 -20.51
CA LYS A 684 4.37 0.71 -20.82
C LYS A 684 3.93 0.76 -22.30
N LEU A 685 4.36 -0.16 -23.14
CA LEU A 685 3.70 -0.50 -24.41
C LEU A 685 2.81 -1.73 -24.19
N THR A 686 1.63 -1.75 -24.80
CA THR A 686 0.84 -3.00 -24.73
C THR A 686 1.38 -4.05 -25.69
N ASP A 687 1.15 -5.33 -25.40
CA ASP A 687 1.58 -6.44 -26.25
C ASP A 687 1.06 -6.28 -27.69
N ALA A 688 -0.19 -5.84 -27.83
CA ALA A 688 -0.80 -5.44 -29.09
C ALA A 688 -0.08 -4.27 -29.76
N GLU A 689 0.33 -3.23 -29.04
CA GLU A 689 1.07 -2.08 -29.61
C GLU A 689 2.40 -2.52 -30.19
N GLU A 690 3.15 -3.37 -29.49
CA GLU A 690 4.45 -3.87 -29.90
C GLU A 690 4.35 -4.84 -31.09
N ILE A 691 3.38 -5.76 -31.04
CA ILE A 691 3.19 -6.76 -32.10
C ILE A 691 2.63 -6.11 -33.37
N GLN A 692 1.72 -5.13 -33.26
CA GLN A 692 1.02 -4.54 -34.41
C GLN A 692 1.74 -3.32 -35.02
N ASN A 693 2.73 -2.72 -34.34
CA ASN A 693 3.50 -1.60 -34.86
C ASN A 693 4.52 -2.03 -35.94
N GLU A 694 4.17 -1.86 -37.22
CA GLU A 694 5.02 -2.24 -38.36
C GLU A 694 6.27 -1.35 -38.55
N GLU A 695 6.34 -0.17 -37.92
CA GLU A 695 7.49 0.74 -38.04
C GLU A 695 8.54 0.45 -36.95
N ASN A 696 8.11 0.17 -35.71
CA ASN A 696 8.96 -0.16 -34.55
C ASN A 696 8.40 -1.40 -33.84
N LYS A 697 8.61 -2.59 -34.43
CA LYS A 697 8.10 -3.85 -33.88
C LYS A 697 9.07 -4.39 -32.85
N THR A 698 8.71 -4.29 -31.58
CA THR A 698 9.50 -4.71 -30.42
C THR A 698 9.12 -6.13 -29.96
N ASP A 699 9.81 -6.64 -28.94
CA ASP A 699 9.61 -7.95 -28.33
C ASP A 699 8.90 -7.76 -26.98
N PRO A 700 7.58 -8.02 -26.90
CA PRO A 700 6.73 -7.75 -25.72
C PRO A 700 7.03 -8.59 -24.49
N THR A 701 8.15 -9.32 -24.52
CA THR A 701 8.64 -10.11 -23.40
C THR A 701 9.94 -9.54 -22.83
N LYS A 702 10.34 -8.34 -23.28
CA LYS A 702 11.54 -7.63 -22.87
C LYS A 702 11.30 -6.13 -22.88
N GLU A 703 11.40 -5.55 -21.68
CA GLU A 703 11.39 -4.08 -21.51
C GLU A 703 12.35 -3.36 -22.46
N ASP A 704 13.47 -3.99 -22.82
CA ASP A 704 14.50 -3.49 -23.74
C ASP A 704 14.75 -4.57 -24.81
N THR A 705 14.16 -4.37 -25.99
CA THR A 705 14.15 -5.39 -27.07
C THR A 705 15.57 -5.70 -27.56
N ASP A 706 16.43 -4.69 -27.60
CA ASP A 706 17.72 -4.76 -28.28
C ASP A 706 18.93 -4.92 -27.33
N GLY A 707 18.69 -4.70 -26.03
CA GLY A 707 19.62 -4.86 -24.93
C GLY A 707 20.58 -3.68 -24.77
N GLY A 708 20.23 -2.48 -25.24
CA GLY A 708 21.05 -1.28 -25.16
C GLY A 708 20.99 -0.57 -23.80
N GLY A 709 19.95 -0.84 -23.00
CA GLY A 709 19.78 -0.37 -21.64
C GLY A 709 18.73 0.74 -21.45
N THR A 710 17.99 1.12 -22.50
CA THR A 710 16.76 1.92 -22.41
C THR A 710 15.57 1.01 -22.70
N SER A 711 14.40 1.30 -22.13
CA SER A 711 13.20 0.53 -22.49
C SER A 711 12.61 1.00 -23.81
N ASP A 712 11.94 0.10 -24.54
CA ASP A 712 11.40 0.35 -25.87
C ASP A 712 10.41 1.54 -25.86
N SER A 713 9.56 1.62 -24.84
CA SER A 713 8.61 2.72 -24.64
C SER A 713 9.30 4.09 -24.50
N VAL A 714 10.46 4.12 -23.85
CA VAL A 714 11.25 5.33 -23.61
C VAL A 714 12.00 5.71 -24.89
N GLU A 715 12.53 4.74 -25.61
CA GLU A 715 13.17 4.97 -26.91
C GLU A 715 12.18 5.55 -27.92
N ILE A 716 10.99 4.97 -28.04
CA ILE A 716 9.90 5.48 -28.89
C ILE A 716 9.53 6.91 -28.49
N ALA A 717 9.41 7.20 -27.19
CA ALA A 717 9.08 8.53 -26.68
C ALA A 717 10.20 9.56 -26.96
N LEU A 718 11.46 9.14 -26.96
CA LEU A 718 12.63 9.96 -27.26
C LEU A 718 12.95 10.03 -28.76
N GLY A 719 12.28 9.22 -29.59
CA GLY A 719 12.53 9.11 -31.03
C GLY A 719 13.82 8.37 -31.37
N LEU A 720 14.28 7.50 -30.48
CA LEU A 720 15.34 6.50 -30.68
C LEU A 720 14.76 5.25 -31.38
N ASP A 721 15.62 4.37 -31.88
CA ASP A 721 15.25 3.13 -32.57
C ASP A 721 15.36 1.94 -31.60
N PRO A 722 14.24 1.37 -31.10
CA PRO A 722 14.22 0.29 -30.09
C PRO A 722 14.75 -1.07 -30.58
N LEU A 723 15.49 -1.05 -31.69
CA LEU A 723 16.11 -2.19 -32.35
C LEU A 723 17.62 -1.94 -32.62
N ASP A 724 18.16 -0.79 -32.22
CA ASP A 724 19.58 -0.42 -32.31
C ASP A 724 20.20 -0.11 -30.93
N PRO A 725 20.84 -1.10 -30.26
CA PRO A 725 21.33 -0.97 -28.87
C PRO A 725 22.51 0.01 -28.74
N ALA A 726 22.88 0.67 -29.83
CA ALA A 726 23.95 1.64 -29.93
C ALA A 726 23.46 3.10 -29.87
N ASP A 727 22.17 3.36 -30.08
CA ASP A 727 21.59 4.69 -29.82
C ASP A 727 21.09 4.83 -28.36
N ASP A 728 20.96 3.70 -27.69
CA ASP A 728 20.91 3.54 -26.25
C ASP A 728 22.17 4.00 -25.51
N GLU A 729 22.02 4.95 -24.60
CA GLU A 729 23.16 5.46 -23.81
C GLU A 729 23.60 4.45 -22.73
N SER A 730 24.56 3.59 -23.07
CA SER A 730 25.14 2.58 -22.17
C SER A 730 25.57 3.11 -20.78
N GLY A 731 25.12 2.42 -19.74
CA GLY A 731 25.29 2.77 -18.34
C GLY A 731 26.73 2.84 -17.79
N ALA A 732 26.97 3.90 -17.00
CA ALA A 732 27.79 3.91 -15.80
C ALA A 732 27.49 5.23 -15.06
N GLY A 733 26.91 5.15 -13.85
CA GLY A 733 26.49 6.30 -13.02
C GLY A 733 27.27 7.59 -13.29
N GLY A 734 26.56 8.56 -13.86
CA GLY A 734 27.14 9.77 -14.43
C GLY A 734 26.20 10.39 -15.44
N GLY A 735 24.91 10.43 -15.10
CA GLY A 735 23.84 10.96 -15.93
C GLY A 735 24.20 12.30 -16.56
N THR A 736 23.63 12.56 -17.73
CA THR A 736 23.96 13.72 -18.54
C THR A 736 23.26 14.99 -18.07
N LYS A 737 22.22 14.86 -17.23
CA LYS A 737 21.40 15.98 -16.78
C LYS A 737 21.16 15.94 -15.28
N ILE A 738 21.03 17.11 -14.68
CA ILE A 738 20.68 17.27 -13.26
C ILE A 738 19.61 18.35 -13.16
N GLY A 739 18.41 17.98 -12.74
CA GLY A 739 17.23 18.84 -12.70
C GLY A 739 16.70 19.00 -11.27
N ILE A 740 16.33 20.23 -10.89
CA ILE A 740 15.61 20.52 -9.64
C ILE A 740 14.27 21.21 -9.94
N ASN A 741 13.20 20.68 -9.34
CA ASN A 741 11.84 21.22 -9.36
C ASN A 741 11.50 21.83 -7.99
N PHE A 742 11.07 23.10 -7.98
CA PHE A 742 10.77 23.82 -6.75
C PHE A 742 9.28 23.78 -6.39
N ASN A 743 8.89 22.96 -5.41
CA ASN A 743 7.50 22.85 -4.98
C ASN A 743 7.05 23.97 -4.01
N SER A 744 5.73 24.10 -3.83
CA SER A 744 5.11 24.93 -2.79
C SER A 744 4.11 24.11 -1.99
N ASP A 745 4.06 24.34 -0.68
CA ASP A 745 3.10 23.73 0.25
C ASP A 745 1.64 24.17 0.04
N ARG A 746 1.39 25.07 -0.91
CA ARG A 746 0.06 25.61 -1.23
C ARG A 746 -0.76 24.76 -2.19
N GLY A 747 -0.20 23.67 -2.68
CA GLY A 747 -0.87 22.66 -3.48
C GLY A 747 0.01 21.42 -3.57
N THR A 748 -0.50 20.28 -3.14
CA THR A 748 0.25 19.04 -2.87
C THR A 748 0.56 18.18 -4.11
N ASN A 749 0.37 18.71 -5.34
CA ASN A 749 0.36 17.88 -6.56
C ASN A 749 1.41 18.30 -7.60
N ALA A 750 2.40 19.14 -7.25
CA ALA A 750 3.44 19.63 -8.18
C ALA A 750 4.73 18.78 -8.17
N GLU A 751 4.80 17.75 -7.33
CA GLU A 751 5.92 16.81 -7.28
C GLU A 751 5.95 15.96 -8.54
N LEU A 752 7.14 15.84 -9.13
CA LEU A 752 7.39 14.98 -10.27
C LEU A 752 7.80 13.58 -9.79
N GLY A 753 7.15 12.55 -10.32
CA GLY A 753 7.58 11.15 -10.16
C GLY A 753 8.96 10.91 -10.76
N ALA A 754 9.64 9.85 -10.31
CA ALA A 754 10.96 9.47 -10.83
C ALA A 754 10.91 9.15 -12.34
N ASP A 755 9.77 8.62 -12.78
CA ASP A 755 9.45 8.21 -14.15
C ASP A 755 8.75 9.31 -14.98
N GLU A 756 8.50 10.49 -14.40
CA GLU A 756 7.84 11.59 -15.11
C GLU A 756 8.85 12.44 -15.91
N ILE A 757 8.81 12.32 -17.24
CA ILE A 757 9.63 13.11 -18.17
C ILE A 757 9.10 14.54 -18.23
N ALA A 758 9.91 15.52 -17.81
CA ALA A 758 9.57 16.94 -17.91
C ALA A 758 10.76 17.80 -18.37
N GLY A 759 10.46 19.00 -18.89
CA GLY A 759 11.41 19.99 -19.35
C GLY A 759 11.21 20.36 -20.82
N LEU A 760 12.06 21.26 -21.33
CA LEU A 760 12.08 21.56 -22.77
C LEU A 760 12.31 20.24 -23.54
N PRO A 761 11.48 19.87 -24.53
CA PRO A 761 11.54 18.55 -25.18
C PRO A 761 12.93 18.12 -25.64
N GLU A 762 13.74 19.04 -26.17
CA GLU A 762 15.12 18.77 -26.63
C GLU A 762 16.10 18.35 -25.51
N VAL A 763 15.77 18.65 -24.25
CA VAL A 763 16.59 18.35 -23.08
C VAL A 763 15.76 17.80 -21.93
N ALA A 764 14.56 17.30 -22.17
CA ALA A 764 13.70 16.75 -21.13
C ALA A 764 14.43 15.62 -20.38
N GLN A 765 14.06 15.41 -19.12
CA GLN A 765 14.70 14.41 -18.28
C GLN A 765 13.71 13.71 -17.35
N LEU A 766 14.12 12.53 -16.91
CA LEU A 766 13.60 11.80 -15.77
C LEU A 766 14.23 12.26 -14.46
N ASN A 767 13.80 11.67 -13.35
CA ASN A 767 14.45 11.81 -12.04
C ASN A 767 14.61 13.27 -11.58
N TRP A 768 13.56 14.08 -11.77
CA TRP A 768 13.55 15.46 -11.31
C TRP A 768 13.63 15.52 -9.78
N ASN A 769 14.60 16.27 -9.26
CA ASN A 769 14.77 16.42 -7.81
C ASN A 769 13.75 17.42 -7.26
N ASN A 770 12.84 16.97 -6.41
CA ASN A 770 11.78 17.78 -5.85
C ASN A 770 12.21 18.42 -4.52
N SER A 771 12.07 19.74 -4.39
CA SER A 771 12.31 20.43 -3.11
C SER A 771 11.07 20.40 -2.19
N ALA A 772 11.26 20.36 -0.88
CA ALA A 772 10.20 20.65 0.09
C ALA A 772 9.77 22.12 0.00
N GLY A 773 8.46 22.37 -0.18
CA GLY A 773 7.94 23.73 -0.37
C GLY A 773 7.93 24.65 0.87
N GLY A 774 8.34 24.13 2.03
CA GLY A 774 8.33 24.82 3.34
C GLY A 774 6.93 25.08 3.90
N VAL A 775 6.73 25.05 5.23
CA VAL A 775 5.39 25.28 5.82
C VAL A 775 5.01 26.77 5.76
N GLY A 776 4.12 27.10 4.84
CA GLY A 776 3.57 28.41 4.50
C GLY A 776 4.46 29.18 3.52
N ALA A 777 3.87 29.83 2.52
CA ALA A 777 4.57 30.65 1.49
C ALA A 777 5.50 31.79 1.94
N GLN A 778 5.79 31.95 3.22
CA GLN A 778 6.77 32.91 3.73
C GLN A 778 7.77 32.29 4.71
N ALA A 779 7.61 31.02 5.11
CA ALA A 779 8.47 30.32 6.05
C ALA A 779 9.02 29.05 5.39
N GLY A 780 10.31 28.75 5.61
CA GLY A 780 10.96 27.56 5.01
C GLY A 780 11.29 27.64 3.51
N ALA A 781 11.15 28.80 2.87
CA ALA A 781 11.41 28.94 1.42
C ALA A 781 12.90 28.92 1.03
N SER A 782 13.81 29.13 1.97
CA SER A 782 15.25 28.87 1.75
C SER A 782 15.53 27.44 2.20
N GLY A 783 16.39 26.75 1.47
CA GLY A 783 16.74 25.37 1.73
C GLY A 783 18.07 24.98 1.11
N SER A 784 18.37 23.70 1.22
CA SER A 784 19.59 23.05 0.74
C SER A 784 19.26 21.68 0.19
N GLN A 785 20.26 20.94 -0.25
CA GLN A 785 20.13 19.53 -0.64
C GLN A 785 19.38 18.69 0.41
N ALA A 786 19.49 18.99 1.71
CA ALA A 786 18.76 18.28 2.77
C ALA A 786 17.23 18.43 2.66
N ASP A 787 16.77 19.43 1.94
CA ASP A 787 15.35 19.72 1.71
C ASP A 787 14.85 19.12 0.37
N ILE A 788 15.63 18.24 -0.28
CA ILE A 788 15.16 17.40 -1.39
C ILE A 788 14.38 16.21 -0.84
N ILE A 789 13.18 15.98 -1.37
CA ILE A 789 12.24 14.96 -0.87
C ILE A 789 12.11 13.74 -1.78
N SER A 790 12.34 13.90 -3.08
CA SER A 790 12.31 12.81 -4.06
C SER A 790 13.19 13.16 -5.28
N PRO A 791 13.62 12.17 -6.09
CA PRO A 791 13.36 10.73 -5.97
C PRO A 791 14.12 10.07 -4.81
N VAL A 792 15.24 10.65 -4.37
CA VAL A 792 15.99 10.20 -3.18
C VAL A 792 16.11 11.35 -2.19
N SER A 793 15.52 11.19 -1.00
CA SER A 793 15.54 12.25 0.01
C SER A 793 16.96 12.63 0.42
N GLY A 794 17.25 13.94 0.42
CA GLY A 794 18.55 14.48 0.81
C GLY A 794 19.67 14.28 -0.22
N VAL A 795 19.39 13.78 -1.42
CA VAL A 795 20.38 13.54 -2.49
C VAL A 795 19.93 14.22 -3.76
N LEU A 796 20.85 14.91 -4.44
CA LEU A 796 20.59 15.44 -5.78
C LEU A 796 21.03 14.38 -6.80
N VAL A 797 20.07 13.69 -7.40
CA VAL A 797 20.34 12.66 -8.41
C VAL A 797 20.45 13.24 -9.81
N ASP A 798 21.15 12.55 -10.70
CA ASP A 798 21.15 12.81 -12.13
C ASP A 798 19.94 12.17 -12.83
N ASP A 799 19.81 12.37 -14.14
CA ASP A 799 18.74 11.82 -14.96
C ASP A 799 18.69 10.29 -15.03
N SER A 800 19.78 9.60 -14.64
CA SER A 800 19.80 8.14 -14.47
C SER A 800 19.34 7.68 -13.07
N GLY A 801 19.00 8.62 -12.17
CA GLY A 801 18.63 8.34 -10.78
C GLY A 801 19.83 8.12 -9.85
N GLY A 802 21.06 8.21 -10.35
CA GLY A 802 22.29 8.06 -9.57
C GLY A 802 22.66 9.35 -8.82
N ASP A 803 23.36 9.23 -7.69
CA ASP A 803 23.90 10.41 -6.97
C ASP A 803 24.86 11.20 -7.88
N SER A 804 24.46 12.42 -8.23
CA SER A 804 25.24 13.29 -9.11
C SER A 804 26.55 13.82 -8.48
N GLY A 805 26.65 13.75 -7.15
CA GLY A 805 27.72 14.37 -6.36
C GLY A 805 27.65 15.91 -6.32
N VAL A 806 26.62 16.51 -6.93
CA VAL A 806 26.36 17.95 -6.91
C VAL A 806 25.53 18.31 -5.68
N THR A 807 25.92 19.38 -5.00
CA THR A 807 25.13 19.94 -3.88
C THR A 807 24.45 21.22 -4.32
N VAL A 808 23.24 21.48 -3.82
CA VAL A 808 22.46 22.68 -4.12
C VAL A 808 22.06 23.41 -2.84
N ASP A 809 22.14 24.74 -2.88
CA ASP A 809 21.61 25.64 -1.85
C ASP A 809 20.73 26.70 -2.52
N TRP A 810 19.62 27.09 -1.89
CA TRP A 810 18.80 28.20 -2.38
C TRP A 810 18.35 29.15 -1.28
N ALA A 811 18.29 30.43 -1.64
CA ALA A 811 17.85 31.50 -0.76
C ALA A 811 16.60 32.16 -1.32
N SER A 812 15.50 32.07 -0.57
CA SER A 812 14.20 32.66 -0.89
C SER A 812 13.41 32.96 0.40
N ASN A 813 12.44 33.87 0.32
CA ASN A 813 11.51 34.16 1.41
C ASN A 813 10.05 33.89 1.06
N GLY A 814 9.80 33.18 -0.03
CA GLY A 814 8.48 32.63 -0.30
C GLY A 814 8.44 31.61 -1.43
N THR A 815 7.54 30.64 -1.29
CA THR A 815 7.18 29.64 -2.30
C THR A 815 5.75 29.90 -2.75
N TRP A 816 5.45 29.71 -4.03
CA TRP A 816 4.15 30.01 -4.61
C TRP A 816 3.84 29.03 -5.75
N ASN A 817 2.56 28.97 -6.16
CA ASN A 817 2.10 28.18 -7.29
C ASN A 817 1.46 29.06 -8.38
N THR A 818 1.45 28.57 -9.61
CA THR A 818 0.66 29.12 -10.72
C THR A 818 -0.71 28.42 -10.78
N THR A 819 -1.45 28.59 -11.88
CA THR A 819 -2.73 27.90 -12.13
C THR A 819 -2.66 27.05 -13.40
N ASN A 820 -1.48 26.51 -13.73
CA ASN A 820 -1.26 25.74 -14.96
C ASN A 820 -1.77 24.29 -14.90
N GLY A 821 -2.20 23.82 -13.72
CA GLY A 821 -2.71 22.47 -13.53
C GLY A 821 -1.63 21.48 -13.10
N PHE A 822 -2.00 20.21 -13.04
CA PHE A 822 -1.15 19.09 -12.61
C PHE A 822 -1.26 17.89 -13.56
N ASP A 823 -1.93 18.08 -14.70
CA ASP A 823 -2.38 17.01 -15.58
C ASP A 823 -1.24 16.44 -16.45
N SER A 824 -0.09 17.11 -16.50
CA SER A 824 1.12 16.64 -17.18
C SER A 824 2.39 16.96 -16.36
N PRO A 825 3.48 16.20 -16.55
CA PRO A 825 4.77 16.49 -15.91
C PRO A 825 5.27 17.92 -16.14
N ASP A 826 5.16 18.46 -17.35
CA ASP A 826 5.57 19.84 -17.63
C ASP A 826 4.67 20.89 -16.95
N ALA A 827 3.37 20.60 -16.81
CA ALA A 827 2.46 21.46 -16.05
C ALA A 827 2.88 21.51 -14.58
N LYS A 828 3.29 20.37 -14.00
CA LYS A 828 3.84 20.28 -12.63
C LYS A 828 5.15 21.07 -12.50
N LEU A 829 6.09 20.89 -13.44
CA LEU A 829 7.40 21.56 -13.46
C LEU A 829 7.29 23.10 -13.46
N ILE A 830 6.29 23.65 -14.13
CA ILE A 830 6.07 25.10 -14.22
C ILE A 830 4.94 25.60 -13.29
N ASN A 831 4.59 24.80 -12.27
CA ASN A 831 3.58 25.17 -11.29
C ASN A 831 4.19 25.82 -10.04
N GLY A 832 5.03 25.10 -9.31
CA GLY A 832 5.70 25.58 -8.10
C GLY A 832 6.87 26.50 -8.42
N TYR A 833 7.10 27.52 -7.61
CA TYR A 833 8.28 28.38 -7.74
C TYR A 833 8.73 29.03 -6.43
N ILE A 834 10.04 29.24 -6.31
CA ILE A 834 10.65 30.06 -5.26
C ILE A 834 10.75 31.52 -5.69
N ASP A 835 10.53 32.44 -4.74
CA ASP A 835 10.75 33.86 -4.97
C ASP A 835 11.30 34.67 -3.78
N ASN A 836 11.93 35.81 -4.14
CA ASN A 836 12.24 37.02 -3.37
C ASN A 836 13.10 36.97 -2.10
N ILE A 837 13.89 38.04 -1.84
CA ILE A 837 14.14 38.58 -0.49
C ILE A 837 14.12 40.14 -0.48
N GLY A 838 12.93 40.74 -0.66
CA GLY A 838 12.64 42.17 -0.43
C GLY A 838 12.92 43.14 -1.60
N GLY A 839 12.65 44.44 -1.39
CA GLY A 839 12.88 45.48 -2.39
C GLY A 839 14.37 45.68 -2.68
N GLY A 840 14.90 44.95 -3.67
CA GLY A 840 16.30 44.95 -4.09
C GLY A 840 17.12 43.72 -3.67
N GLY A 841 16.48 42.63 -3.21
CA GLY A 841 17.12 41.34 -3.00
C GLY A 841 16.73 40.31 -4.08
N PHE A 842 17.53 39.27 -4.22
CA PHE A 842 17.39 38.23 -5.23
C PHE A 842 16.99 36.91 -4.58
N ALA A 843 16.14 36.12 -5.23
CA ALA A 843 16.14 34.68 -4.95
C ALA A 843 17.30 34.06 -5.72
N THR A 844 18.07 33.20 -5.05
CA THR A 844 19.34 32.66 -5.56
C THR A 844 19.32 31.15 -5.45
N VAL A 845 19.89 30.46 -6.43
CA VAL A 845 20.19 29.03 -6.41
C VAL A 845 21.66 28.85 -6.76
N ASP A 846 22.38 28.15 -5.89
CA ASP A 846 23.81 27.91 -5.97
C ASP A 846 24.09 26.40 -6.05
N PHE A 847 24.65 25.95 -7.17
CA PHE A 847 25.12 24.59 -7.36
C PHE A 847 26.63 24.53 -7.15
N ASN A 848 27.09 23.51 -6.42
CA ASN A 848 28.51 23.26 -6.16
C ASN A 848 28.86 21.81 -6.46
N GLY A 849 30.06 21.58 -6.99
CA GLY A 849 30.56 20.23 -7.27
C GLY A 849 30.15 19.69 -8.65
N ILE A 850 29.73 20.54 -9.59
CA ILE A 850 29.39 20.14 -10.96
C ILE A 850 30.60 19.44 -11.60
N SER A 851 30.41 18.17 -11.93
CA SER A 851 31.46 17.29 -12.46
C SER A 851 31.62 17.40 -13.98
N PHE A 852 30.63 17.99 -14.67
CA PHE A 852 30.64 18.16 -16.11
C PHE A 852 31.72 19.14 -16.56
N SER A 853 32.55 18.69 -17.53
CA SER A 853 33.64 19.50 -18.07
C SER A 853 33.17 20.66 -18.96
N SER A 854 31.98 20.52 -19.55
CA SER A 854 31.24 21.52 -20.30
C SER A 854 29.75 21.23 -20.11
N TYR A 855 28.92 22.26 -19.96
CA TYR A 855 27.48 22.10 -19.74
C TYR A 855 26.70 23.39 -20.07
N ASP A 856 25.42 23.24 -20.38
CA ASP A 856 24.44 24.33 -20.46
C ASP A 856 23.56 24.33 -19.20
N VAL A 857 23.05 25.50 -18.82
CA VAL A 857 22.10 25.63 -17.70
C VAL A 857 20.80 26.26 -18.17
N TYR A 858 19.73 25.50 -18.11
CA TYR A 858 18.37 25.90 -18.41
C TYR A 858 17.70 26.37 -17.13
N VAL A 859 17.06 27.54 -17.18
CA VAL A 859 16.36 28.12 -16.03
C VAL A 859 14.93 28.39 -16.44
N TYR A 860 14.00 27.69 -15.80
CA TYR A 860 12.56 27.82 -16.01
C TYR A 860 12.00 28.83 -15.00
N PHE A 861 11.26 29.81 -15.48
CA PHE A 861 10.75 30.92 -14.67
C PHE A 861 9.33 31.31 -15.03
N GLY A 862 8.65 31.95 -14.08
CA GLY A 862 7.23 32.20 -14.19
C GLY A 862 6.70 33.06 -13.06
N SER A 863 5.37 33.10 -12.92
CA SER A 863 4.70 34.04 -12.03
C SER A 863 3.25 33.66 -11.73
N ASP A 864 2.71 34.18 -10.63
CA ASP A 864 1.28 34.05 -10.27
C ASP A 864 0.29 34.75 -11.21
N GLY A 865 0.73 35.36 -12.31
CA GLY A 865 -0.15 35.95 -13.32
C GLY A 865 0.59 36.54 -14.51
N ASN A 866 -0.05 36.54 -15.68
CA ASN A 866 0.59 36.96 -16.93
C ASN A 866 1.02 38.43 -16.95
N GLY A 867 2.14 38.70 -17.60
CA GLY A 867 2.67 40.03 -17.87
C GLY A 867 3.62 40.58 -16.79
N ARG A 868 4.14 39.77 -15.87
CA ARG A 868 5.19 40.21 -14.94
C ARG A 868 6.51 40.29 -15.67
N THR A 869 7.36 41.26 -15.33
CA THR A 869 8.71 41.36 -15.88
C THR A 869 9.73 40.93 -14.85
N GLY A 870 10.82 40.30 -15.26
CA GLY A 870 11.95 40.00 -14.38
C GLY A 870 13.25 39.87 -15.16
N GLU A 871 14.34 39.64 -14.44
CA GLU A 871 15.65 39.34 -15.02
C GLU A 871 16.24 38.11 -14.34
N VAL A 872 16.75 37.16 -15.11
CA VAL A 872 17.57 36.04 -14.64
C VAL A 872 19.04 36.42 -14.86
N GLU A 873 19.83 36.42 -13.80
CA GLU A 873 21.25 36.78 -13.82
C GLU A 873 22.08 35.60 -13.31
N SER A 874 23.13 35.23 -14.03
CA SER A 874 24.16 34.34 -13.49
C SER A 874 25.43 35.11 -13.25
N THR A 875 25.91 35.10 -12.01
CA THR A 875 27.20 35.72 -11.65
C THR A 875 28.37 34.87 -12.14
N THR A 876 28.17 33.56 -12.32
CA THR A 876 29.14 32.63 -12.90
C THR A 876 29.29 32.87 -14.40
N ALA A 877 28.19 32.91 -15.16
CA ALA A 877 28.23 33.16 -16.60
C ALA A 877 28.54 34.63 -16.95
N GLY A 878 28.24 35.55 -16.03
CA GLY A 878 28.36 37.00 -16.28
C GLY A 878 27.32 37.52 -17.28
N GLN A 879 26.16 36.86 -17.36
CA GLN A 879 25.07 37.17 -18.28
C GLN A 879 23.77 37.48 -17.53
N THR A 880 22.90 38.26 -18.17
CA THR A 880 21.60 38.64 -17.64
C THR A 880 20.57 38.64 -18.75
N PHE A 881 19.47 37.90 -18.58
CA PHE A 881 18.37 37.86 -19.54
C PHE A 881 17.11 38.45 -18.93
N SER A 882 16.47 39.37 -19.65
CA SER A 882 15.19 39.96 -19.24
C SER A 882 14.01 39.23 -19.87
N TYR A 883 12.87 39.21 -19.19
CA TYR A 883 11.68 38.51 -19.63
C TYR A 883 10.39 39.20 -19.22
N ASN A 884 9.30 38.85 -19.91
CA ASN A 884 7.92 39.08 -19.50
C ASN A 884 7.20 37.72 -19.42
N THR A 885 6.57 37.41 -18.31
CA THR A 885 5.91 36.11 -18.11
C THR A 885 4.62 36.02 -18.92
N ASP A 886 4.38 34.86 -19.49
CA ASP A 886 3.09 34.49 -20.10
C ASP A 886 2.68 33.07 -19.65
N SER A 887 3.16 32.67 -18.47
CA SER A 887 3.19 31.31 -17.96
C SER A 887 2.08 30.98 -16.95
N ASN A 888 0.96 31.71 -16.94
CA ASN A 888 -0.21 31.38 -16.11
C ASN A 888 -1.47 31.30 -16.98
N LYS A 889 -1.53 30.32 -17.90
CA LYS A 889 -2.51 30.26 -19.00
C LYS A 889 -3.59 29.18 -18.87
N GLY A 890 -3.55 28.33 -17.85
CA GLY A 890 -4.38 27.11 -17.76
C GLY A 890 -3.54 25.89 -18.14
N ALA A 891 -4.18 24.79 -18.59
CA ALA A 891 -3.48 23.57 -19.00
C ALA A 891 -2.27 23.88 -19.91
N PHE A 892 -1.08 23.53 -19.45
CA PHE A 892 0.20 23.81 -20.10
C PHE A 892 0.46 22.81 -21.24
N ASP A 893 0.84 23.30 -22.42
CA ASP A 893 1.20 22.49 -23.59
C ASP A 893 2.69 22.66 -23.91
N PRO A 894 3.55 21.67 -23.64
CA PRO A 894 5.01 21.82 -23.72
C PRO A 894 5.53 22.14 -25.13
N GLU A 895 4.87 21.65 -26.19
CA GLU A 895 5.30 21.87 -27.58
C GLU A 895 5.07 23.33 -28.02
N PHE A 896 4.14 24.04 -27.38
CA PHE A 896 3.74 25.40 -27.76
C PHE A 896 3.98 26.47 -26.69
N ASP A 897 4.19 26.09 -25.42
CA ASP A 897 4.29 27.02 -24.29
C ASP A 897 5.70 27.24 -23.75
N TYR A 898 6.73 26.44 -24.13
CA TYR A 898 8.13 26.80 -23.84
C TYR A 898 8.65 27.90 -24.78
N VAL A 899 8.96 29.06 -24.22
CA VAL A 899 9.38 30.26 -24.95
C VAL A 899 10.68 30.83 -24.40
N LEU A 900 11.74 30.75 -25.21
CA LEU A 900 13.10 31.21 -24.90
C LEU A 900 13.21 32.75 -24.83
N THR A 901 14.00 33.25 -23.87
CA THR A 901 14.59 34.59 -23.96
C THR A 901 16.12 34.54 -24.06
N GLU A 902 16.66 35.38 -24.94
CA GLU A 902 18.09 35.71 -25.03
C GLU A 902 18.31 37.22 -24.86
N ASP A 903 17.32 37.93 -24.31
CA ASP A 903 17.30 39.39 -24.30
C ASP A 903 18.14 40.00 -23.17
N GLU A 904 19.41 40.25 -23.47
CA GLU A 904 20.32 41.01 -22.62
C GLU A 904 20.12 42.54 -22.69
N GLU A 905 19.26 43.04 -23.61
CA GLU A 905 19.05 44.49 -23.81
C GLU A 905 17.97 45.10 -22.89
N GLY A 906 17.25 44.28 -22.13
CA GLY A 906 16.24 44.74 -21.17
C GLY A 906 14.90 45.12 -21.81
N THR A 907 14.56 44.53 -22.96
CA THR A 907 13.30 44.76 -23.70
C THR A 907 12.11 43.95 -23.16
N ASN A 908 12.37 42.91 -22.37
CA ASN A 908 11.40 42.03 -21.70
C ASN A 908 10.42 41.32 -22.67
N PRO A 909 10.90 40.42 -23.56
CA PRO A 909 10.04 39.62 -24.42
C PRO A 909 9.19 38.60 -23.63
N PRO A 910 7.98 38.24 -24.10
CA PRO A 910 7.22 37.11 -23.57
C PRO A 910 8.08 35.84 -23.58
N SER A 911 8.31 35.23 -22.41
CA SER A 911 9.17 34.05 -22.23
C SER A 911 8.95 33.40 -20.87
N ASN A 912 9.38 32.14 -20.75
CA ASN A 912 9.34 31.35 -19.51
C ASN A 912 10.58 30.47 -19.28
N TYR A 913 11.59 30.52 -20.16
CA TYR A 913 12.90 29.95 -19.87
C TYR A 913 14.05 30.71 -20.54
N CYS A 914 15.26 30.52 -20.03
CA CYS A 914 16.52 30.99 -20.64
C CYS A 914 17.62 29.94 -20.49
N VAL A 915 18.69 30.09 -21.27
CA VAL A 915 19.82 29.14 -21.28
C VAL A 915 21.14 29.89 -21.14
N PHE A 916 21.95 29.50 -20.16
CA PHE A 916 23.35 29.92 -20.03
C PHE A 916 24.23 28.86 -20.67
N ARG A 917 24.83 29.20 -21.81
CA ARG A 917 25.53 28.23 -22.65
C ARG A 917 27.02 28.14 -22.37
N ASP A 918 27.64 26.99 -22.67
CA ASP A 918 29.10 26.77 -22.65
C ASP A 918 29.74 27.02 -21.27
N GLN A 919 29.09 26.58 -20.19
CA GLN A 919 29.61 26.68 -18.82
C GLN A 919 30.62 25.55 -18.54
N SER A 920 31.58 25.79 -17.64
CA SER A 920 32.66 24.83 -17.31
C SER A 920 33.19 24.96 -15.88
N SER A 921 32.48 25.72 -15.04
CA SER A 921 32.84 25.92 -13.64
C SER A 921 32.32 24.75 -12.80
N SER A 922 33.02 24.38 -11.72
CA SER A 922 32.45 23.42 -10.75
C SER A 922 31.30 24.01 -9.94
N ASP A 923 31.17 25.34 -9.96
CA ASP A 923 30.20 26.10 -9.18
C ASP A 923 29.39 26.96 -10.14
N PHE A 924 28.06 26.91 -10.06
CA PHE A 924 27.16 27.71 -10.87
C PHE A 924 26.10 28.40 -10.00
N SER A 925 25.99 29.72 -10.12
CA SER A 925 25.05 30.53 -9.37
C SER A 925 24.10 31.24 -10.33
N VAL A 926 22.80 31.14 -10.06
CA VAL A 926 21.75 31.91 -10.74
C VAL A 926 20.89 32.64 -9.73
N GLN A 927 20.50 33.85 -10.09
CA GLN A 927 19.63 34.68 -9.27
C GLN A 927 18.55 35.35 -10.11
N ILE A 928 17.37 35.54 -9.54
CA ILE A 928 16.26 36.24 -10.21
C ILE A 928 16.01 37.60 -9.55
N ASN A 929 16.10 38.65 -10.36
CA ASN A 929 15.70 39.99 -9.98
C ASN A 929 14.23 40.19 -10.33
N ARG A 930 13.44 40.50 -9.31
CA ARG A 930 11.98 40.44 -9.42
C ARG A 930 11.41 41.32 -10.51
N GLY A 931 12.00 42.47 -10.85
CA GLY A 931 11.42 43.43 -11.83
C GLY A 931 10.02 43.92 -11.42
N SER A 932 9.00 43.08 -11.60
CA SER A 932 7.62 43.14 -11.08
C SER A 932 7.41 42.22 -9.85
N SER A 933 6.34 42.40 -9.07
CA SER A 933 6.05 41.48 -7.96
C SER A 933 5.59 40.11 -8.47
N ASN A 934 5.93 39.05 -7.73
CA ASN A 934 5.43 37.67 -7.89
C ASN A 934 5.93 36.95 -9.14
N SER A 935 7.23 37.07 -9.41
CA SER A 935 7.96 36.34 -10.45
C SER A 935 9.12 35.60 -9.80
N GLY A 936 9.40 34.36 -10.22
CA GLY A 936 10.34 33.46 -9.54
C GLY A 936 10.90 32.34 -10.41
N ILE A 937 11.74 31.51 -9.79
CA ILE A 937 12.40 30.34 -10.41
C ILE A 937 11.52 29.12 -10.12
N HIS A 938 11.09 28.44 -11.17
CA HIS A 938 10.30 27.21 -11.10
C HIS A 938 11.18 25.97 -11.02
N ALA A 939 12.15 25.90 -11.94
CA ALA A 939 13.04 24.77 -12.05
C ALA A 939 14.37 25.21 -12.68
N ILE A 940 15.43 24.42 -12.45
CA ILE A 940 16.73 24.58 -13.09
C ILE A 940 17.22 23.21 -13.54
N GLN A 941 17.82 23.17 -14.71
CA GLN A 941 18.37 21.96 -15.30
C GLN A 941 19.78 22.21 -15.84
N ILE A 942 20.73 21.38 -15.41
CA ILE A 942 22.12 21.38 -15.87
C ILE A 942 22.26 20.25 -16.89
N VAL A 943 22.69 20.56 -18.11
CA VAL A 943 22.78 19.61 -19.22
C VAL A 943 24.22 19.52 -19.69
N ARG A 944 24.84 18.34 -19.57
CA ARG A 944 26.22 18.09 -20.02
C ARG A 944 26.33 18.36 -21.52
N LEU A 945 27.39 19.08 -21.90
CA LEU A 945 27.82 19.20 -23.29
C LEU A 945 29.03 18.27 -23.51
N GLY A 946 29.12 17.70 -24.71
CA GLY A 946 30.33 16.97 -25.15
C GLY A 946 31.60 17.84 -25.03
N PRO A 947 32.80 17.24 -25.05
CA PRO A 947 34.05 17.89 -24.67
C PRO A 947 34.36 19.08 -25.57
N GLY A 948 34.34 20.29 -25.00
CA GLY A 948 34.69 21.58 -25.65
C GLY A 948 36.16 21.74 -26.06
N THR A 949 36.79 20.70 -26.61
CA THR A 949 38.14 20.73 -27.19
C THR A 949 38.07 21.02 -28.70
N PRO A 950 39.01 21.80 -29.28
CA PRO A 950 39.07 21.96 -30.74
C PRO A 950 39.26 20.60 -31.41
N PHE A 951 38.50 20.31 -32.47
CA PHE A 951 38.61 19.07 -33.23
C PHE A 951 40.07 18.78 -33.67
N GLU A 952 40.62 17.67 -33.19
CA GLU A 952 42.01 17.24 -33.25
C GLU A 952 42.12 15.71 -33.25
N MET A 953 43.01 15.17 -34.08
CA MET A 953 43.41 13.76 -33.99
C MET A 953 44.30 13.56 -32.77
N THR A 954 43.76 12.92 -31.73
CA THR A 954 44.41 12.73 -30.42
C THR A 954 45.40 11.58 -30.41
N GLN A 955 45.21 10.57 -31.27
CA GLN A 955 46.12 9.42 -31.37
C GLN A 955 46.22 8.84 -32.79
N ILE A 956 47.43 8.38 -33.14
CA ILE A 956 47.70 7.57 -34.33
C ILE A 956 48.60 6.41 -33.89
N LEU A 957 48.08 5.18 -33.95
CA LEU A 957 48.83 3.95 -33.72
C LEU A 957 49.10 3.27 -35.06
N TYR A 958 50.35 2.82 -35.27
CA TYR A 958 50.74 2.03 -36.43
C TYR A 958 51.44 0.75 -35.98
N ASN A 959 50.86 -0.40 -36.35
CA ASN A 959 51.44 -1.71 -36.09
C ASN A 959 52.30 -2.16 -37.26
N ALA A 960 53.63 -2.01 -37.14
CA ALA A 960 54.57 -2.40 -38.20
C ALA A 960 54.68 -3.91 -38.47
N GLN A 961 54.06 -4.78 -37.65
CA GLN A 961 54.05 -6.23 -37.89
C GLN A 961 52.87 -6.66 -38.77
N SER A 962 51.70 -6.09 -38.53
CA SER A 962 50.49 -6.33 -39.32
C SER A 962 50.27 -5.32 -40.44
N ASP A 963 51.04 -4.22 -40.46
CA ASP A 963 50.87 -3.09 -41.39
C ASP A 963 49.47 -2.45 -41.30
N GLU A 964 49.02 -2.20 -40.06
CA GLU A 964 47.68 -1.67 -39.75
C GLU A 964 47.77 -0.36 -38.96
N PHE A 965 46.76 0.49 -39.11
CA PHE A 965 46.58 1.75 -38.37
C PHE A 965 45.35 1.71 -37.47
N THR A 966 45.43 2.42 -36.34
CA THR A 966 44.27 2.80 -35.51
C THR A 966 44.39 4.30 -35.25
N LEU A 967 43.31 5.04 -35.48
CA LEU A 967 43.26 6.50 -35.30
C LEU A 967 42.24 6.85 -34.23
N THR A 968 42.53 7.85 -33.40
CA THR A 968 41.58 8.40 -32.43
C THR A 968 41.56 9.92 -32.56
N TRP A 969 40.37 10.51 -32.51
CA TRP A 969 40.15 11.97 -32.46
C TRP A 969 39.11 12.30 -31.39
N ASN A 970 39.06 13.56 -30.95
CA ASN A 970 37.94 14.06 -30.15
C ASN A 970 36.74 14.34 -31.04
N SER A 971 35.57 13.95 -30.58
CA SER A 971 34.35 13.91 -31.36
C SER A 971 33.17 14.37 -30.51
N LYS A 972 32.08 14.72 -31.19
CA LYS A 972 30.78 14.88 -30.55
C LYS A 972 30.09 13.51 -30.55
N PRO A 973 29.40 13.14 -29.46
CA PRO A 973 28.48 12.01 -29.48
C PRO A 973 27.47 12.16 -30.63
N ASN A 974 27.08 11.03 -31.23
CA ASN A 974 26.04 10.91 -32.26
C ASN A 974 26.25 11.77 -33.52
N GLN A 975 27.50 12.15 -33.78
CA GLN A 975 27.87 12.85 -35.00
C GLN A 975 28.56 11.90 -35.97
N THR A 976 28.14 11.94 -37.24
CA THR A 976 28.78 11.20 -38.32
C THR A 976 30.06 11.90 -38.79
N TYR A 977 31.12 11.12 -38.94
CA TYR A 977 32.43 11.56 -39.42
C TYR A 977 32.86 10.78 -40.66
N ALA A 978 33.47 11.50 -41.59
CA ALA A 978 34.18 10.92 -42.73
C ALA A 978 35.70 10.96 -42.52
N LEU A 979 36.36 9.83 -42.77
CA LEU A 979 37.80 9.67 -42.66
C LEU A 979 38.46 9.61 -44.04
N PHE A 980 39.44 10.48 -44.25
CA PHE A 980 40.18 10.60 -45.51
C PHE A 980 41.67 10.33 -45.32
N VAL A 981 42.33 9.89 -46.38
CA VAL A 981 43.80 9.69 -46.44
C VAL A 981 44.44 10.48 -47.60
N SER A 982 45.67 10.94 -47.39
CA SER A 982 46.46 11.69 -48.38
C SER A 982 47.95 11.35 -48.29
N GLU A 983 48.67 11.37 -49.42
CA GLU A 983 50.15 11.30 -49.45
C GLU A 983 50.82 12.69 -49.42
N ASP A 984 50.08 13.79 -49.62
CA ASP A 984 50.68 15.11 -49.89
C ASP A 984 49.99 16.31 -49.21
N LEU A 985 48.98 16.08 -48.37
CA LEU A 985 48.14 17.07 -47.68
C LEU A 985 47.33 17.99 -48.60
N LYS A 986 47.27 17.70 -49.91
CA LYS A 986 46.56 18.54 -50.89
C LYS A 986 45.43 17.80 -51.56
N THR A 987 45.65 16.53 -51.87
CA THR A 987 44.67 15.67 -52.53
C THR A 987 44.09 14.71 -51.51
N TRP A 988 42.76 14.74 -51.33
CA TRP A 988 41.98 13.93 -50.38
C TRP A 988 40.90 13.14 -51.16
N ASP A 989 41.32 12.46 -52.22
CA ASP A 989 40.42 11.79 -53.18
C ASP A 989 40.06 10.35 -52.74
N PHE A 990 40.50 9.93 -51.55
CA PHE A 990 40.27 8.59 -51.01
C PHE A 990 39.63 8.70 -49.62
N ASP A 991 38.35 8.38 -49.57
CA ASP A 991 37.56 8.07 -48.39
C ASP A 991 37.93 6.66 -47.91
N LEU A 992 38.27 6.55 -46.63
CA LEU A 992 38.41 5.26 -45.96
C LEU A 992 37.05 4.76 -45.51
N ASP A 993 36.24 5.67 -44.98
CA ASP A 993 34.90 5.43 -44.46
C ASP A 993 34.22 6.80 -44.31
N ASP A 994 32.97 6.92 -44.73
CA ASP A 994 32.15 8.14 -44.63
C ASP A 994 30.97 8.00 -43.68
N SER A 995 30.87 6.87 -42.97
CA SER A 995 29.78 6.50 -42.05
C SER A 995 30.27 6.23 -40.63
N ILE A 996 31.35 6.87 -40.18
CA ILE A 996 31.89 6.62 -38.84
C ILE A 996 31.06 7.43 -37.84
N ILE A 997 30.10 6.77 -37.19
CA ILE A 997 29.33 7.35 -36.11
C ILE A 997 30.19 7.37 -34.85
N SER A 998 30.15 8.49 -34.14
CA SER A 998 30.92 8.67 -32.91
C SER A 998 30.10 8.28 -31.68
N GLU A 999 30.52 7.21 -31.01
CA GLU A 999 29.93 6.66 -29.77
C GLU A 999 30.31 7.44 -28.49
N GLY A 1000 30.85 8.65 -28.61
CA GLY A 1000 31.19 9.48 -27.44
C GLY A 1000 32.22 10.58 -27.68
N ASP A 1001 32.87 10.99 -26.59
CA ASP A 1001 33.84 12.10 -26.51
C ASP A 1001 35.10 11.91 -27.39
N THR A 1002 35.37 10.67 -27.81
CA THR A 1002 36.41 10.33 -28.77
C THR A 1002 35.98 9.19 -29.68
N THR A 1003 36.15 9.34 -31.00
CA THR A 1003 35.97 8.25 -31.95
C THR A 1003 37.30 7.56 -32.18
N THR A 1004 37.33 6.23 -32.11
CA THR A 1004 38.48 5.42 -32.50
C THR A 1004 38.14 4.57 -33.72
N TYR A 1005 38.86 4.76 -34.82
CA TYR A 1005 38.69 3.98 -36.05
C TYR A 1005 39.89 3.07 -36.29
N GLY A 1006 39.62 1.76 -36.40
CA GLY A 1006 40.58 0.71 -36.69
C GLY A 1006 40.59 -0.42 -35.65
N PRO A 1007 41.48 -1.42 -35.79
CA PRO A 1007 42.59 -1.46 -36.74
C PRO A 1007 42.13 -1.64 -38.20
N PHE A 1008 42.76 -0.93 -39.14
CA PHE A 1008 42.55 -1.10 -40.59
C PHE A 1008 43.87 -1.25 -41.34
N GLU A 1009 43.87 -2.01 -42.44
CA GLU A 1009 45.07 -2.24 -43.26
C GLU A 1009 45.63 -0.92 -43.81
N ASN A 1010 46.96 -0.81 -43.90
CA ASN A 1010 47.64 0.33 -44.49
C ASN A 1010 47.12 0.56 -45.94
N PRO A 1011 46.37 1.65 -46.18
CA PRO A 1011 45.70 1.84 -47.47
C PRO A 1011 46.69 2.12 -48.60
N MET A 1012 47.95 2.46 -48.27
CA MET A 1012 49.00 2.76 -49.23
C MET A 1012 50.37 2.21 -48.78
N PRO A 1013 50.61 0.89 -48.88
CA PRO A 1013 51.82 0.23 -48.36
C PRO A 1013 53.15 0.70 -48.98
N GLU A 1014 53.10 1.34 -50.15
CA GLU A 1014 54.28 1.87 -50.84
C GLU A 1014 54.54 3.36 -50.55
N ALA A 1015 53.62 4.05 -49.86
CA ALA A 1015 53.74 5.46 -49.53
C ALA A 1015 54.85 5.68 -48.49
N ARG A 1016 55.61 6.78 -48.64
CA ARG A 1016 56.69 7.13 -47.70
C ARG A 1016 56.20 7.96 -46.51
N GLU A 1017 55.08 8.66 -46.70
CA GLU A 1017 54.42 9.54 -45.73
C GLU A 1017 52.91 9.42 -46.01
N LEU A 1018 52.10 9.35 -44.96
CA LEU A 1018 50.63 9.31 -45.03
C LEU A 1018 50.06 10.31 -44.04
N PHE A 1019 48.97 10.94 -44.43
CA PHE A 1019 48.23 11.93 -43.65
C PHE A 1019 46.77 11.51 -43.59
N PHE A 1020 46.17 11.66 -42.41
CA PHE A 1020 44.76 11.34 -42.16
C PHE A 1020 44.00 12.61 -41.77
N ARG A 1021 42.72 12.63 -42.11
CA ARG A 1021 41.78 13.70 -41.73
C ARG A 1021 40.43 13.08 -41.44
N ALA A 1022 39.96 13.21 -40.21
CA ALA A 1022 38.55 13.05 -39.89
C ALA A 1022 37.83 14.38 -40.16
N GLN A 1023 36.56 14.34 -40.55
CA GLN A 1023 35.75 15.51 -40.83
C GLN A 1023 34.30 15.21 -40.47
N GLU A 1024 33.68 16.08 -39.66
CA GLU A 1024 32.24 16.06 -39.38
C GLU A 1024 31.45 16.23 -40.68
N THR A 1025 30.41 15.41 -40.86
CA THR A 1025 29.47 15.50 -41.98
C THR A 1025 28.11 15.95 -41.45
N ASP A 1026 27.53 16.99 -42.06
CA ASP A 1026 26.14 17.37 -41.81
C ASP A 1026 25.24 16.41 -42.61
N ASP A 1027 24.22 15.81 -41.97
CA ASP A 1027 23.15 15.12 -42.69
C ASP A 1027 22.41 16.14 -43.57
N GLU A 1028 22.24 15.84 -44.87
CA GLU A 1028 21.54 16.70 -45.84
C GLU A 1028 20.02 16.58 -45.77
#